data_AF-A0AAX2AD59-F1
#
_entry.id   AF-A0AAX2AD59-F1
#
_cell.length_a   1.000
_cell.length_b   1.000
_cell.length_c   1.000
_cell.angle_alpha   90.00
_cell.angle_beta   90.00
_cell.angle_gamma   90.00
#
_symmetry.space_group_name_H-M   'P 1'
#
loop_
_entity.id
_entity.type
_entity.pdbx_description
1 polymer ?
#
loop_
_entity_poly.entity_id
_entity_poly.type
_entity_poly.pdbx_seq_one_letter_code
_entity_poly.pdbx_strand_id
1 'polypeptide(L)'
;MIKAFLSHSSKDKSSYVRLVADKLKNKLSIHYDEYTFEAGNLTLDEIMDSLKKTDLFVFFISDSSLNSEWVKKELLVAEKRLGKGISQFYPVIIDKNITFEDKRIPDWLKQNYNLKYVSKPTISAKRIEQKLRQISLEKHPKLKKKNNLCIGRNKILDEFEERIDDYSKKTPKCIVTSGFPQIGRRTFLKFAMEKTDICKQYYLPYTIYLDINDSIEDFILKINDLGYLDIDSKLHNLLMKSQEYKVQLAVTVLKELQDNNEIVIVLDNGAIINYERKISKWFKDIILSEDLSDKTVICTASKYKVNFSELNSDEFFSIHVDDLSVSERKRLFKRLLEIYEINLSIDDFILISNQFQGFPEQILYTVDFIARTNIENVKDNLHLIREFNDEKASMLIKHYNENEPILSFIRLIAQFEIISLDFLFNIVDSKVFMPILEQLVTENICEYFGYDGQFIRLNDSIRDYIIRNKLEVKEEFKEKVKEHVIDFIKSDNKYEFDSSDFLFSIKEAILNEEIIDETLLFPSHFLRTMKDLYHNRNYTRVIELADKVLEKEDFIDYYLVNDIKYYLCLALAKSREKRVLSEVQRLNGDQHNFILGYYYRIIGKYDLAIERLNRIVNSKYIQARAKREMVHIYIQTEGYSNALTYAKENYLENKNNIYHILLYFTCIIYSDKNQNNKSIAYQLATELEEKSEEIQTDMGRRAQALCVAIYEKNHEKSILLINEAIYAFKDSHYPLLTKFDIATFFNDIKSMKEAIFSLEEFNLNGTISLRTYIKQKAYLLASEGDLSSAIALVNKELKSYPDESKDFILQKLNKLSNK
;
A
#
# COMPACT_ATOMS: atom_id res chain seq x y z
N MET A 1 -13.14 15.10 27.85
CA MET A 1 -11.96 15.36 27.00
C MET A 1 -10.77 15.59 27.90
N ILE A 2 -9.62 14.99 27.59
CA ILE A 2 -8.41 15.10 28.43
C ILE A 2 -7.67 16.37 28.05
N LYS A 3 -7.14 17.09 29.05
CA LYS A 3 -6.50 18.38 28.81
C LYS A 3 -5.08 18.49 29.36
N ALA A 4 -4.21 19.16 28.59
CA ALA A 4 -2.88 19.56 29.04
C ALA A 4 -2.84 21.05 29.40
N PHE A 5 -2.13 21.39 30.47
CA PHE A 5 -1.77 22.76 30.83
C PHE A 5 -0.30 23.01 30.51
N LEU A 6 -0.01 24.05 29.74
CA LEU A 6 1.34 24.38 29.29
C LEU A 6 1.93 25.51 30.15
N SER A 7 2.65 25.16 31.21
CA SER A 7 3.29 26.13 32.12
C SER A 7 4.65 26.58 31.57
N HIS A 8 4.79 27.89 31.34
CA HIS A 8 5.95 28.49 30.68
C HIS A 8 6.11 29.99 30.98
N SER A 9 7.27 30.57 30.65
CA SER A 9 7.46 32.02 30.66
C SER A 9 6.96 32.66 29.37
N SER A 10 6.38 33.86 29.43
CA SER A 10 5.95 34.59 28.23
C SER A 10 7.09 34.87 27.25
N LYS A 11 8.35 34.88 27.72
CA LYS A 11 9.55 35.03 26.89
C LYS A 11 9.88 33.79 26.02
N ASP A 12 9.38 32.62 26.41
CA ASP A 12 9.63 31.35 25.72
C ASP A 12 8.57 31.04 24.65
N LYS A 13 7.55 31.91 24.51
CA LYS A 13 6.43 31.72 23.59
C LYS A 13 6.87 31.70 22.14
N SER A 14 7.54 32.75 21.68
CA SER A 14 7.91 32.91 20.26
C SER A 14 8.96 31.90 19.80
N SER A 15 9.84 31.47 20.70
CA SER A 15 10.95 30.57 20.37
C SER A 15 10.60 29.09 20.46
N TYR A 16 9.64 28.70 21.33
CA TYR A 16 9.38 27.29 21.60
C TYR A 16 7.91 26.98 21.86
N VAL A 17 7.29 27.63 22.85
CA VAL A 17 6.00 27.15 23.40
C VAL A 17 4.83 27.38 22.45
N ARG A 18 4.82 28.47 21.68
CA ARG A 18 3.78 28.72 20.67
C ARG A 18 3.82 27.64 19.58
N LEU A 19 5.01 27.26 19.14
CA LEU A 19 5.20 26.17 18.16
C LEU A 19 4.69 24.83 18.69
N VAL A 20 4.88 24.55 20.00
CA VAL A 20 4.28 23.37 20.65
C VAL A 20 2.76 23.48 20.70
N ALA A 21 2.23 24.62 21.14
CA ALA A 21 0.80 24.85 21.31
C ALA A 21 0.05 24.78 19.98
N ASP A 22 0.58 25.36 18.91
CA ASP A 22 0.01 25.32 17.56
C ASP A 22 -0.12 23.90 17.02
N LYS A 23 0.90 23.06 17.25
CA LYS A 23 0.85 21.65 16.85
C LYS A 23 -0.20 20.85 17.63
N LEU A 24 -0.42 21.18 18.90
CA LEU A 24 -1.42 20.52 19.74
C LEU A 24 -2.86 21.03 19.49
N LYS A 25 -3.01 22.27 19.00
CA LYS A 25 -4.28 23.01 18.86
C LYS A 25 -5.33 22.29 18.02
N ASN A 26 -4.91 21.60 16.96
CA ASN A 26 -5.83 20.90 16.04
C ASN A 26 -6.16 19.47 16.48
N LYS A 27 -5.48 18.95 17.51
CA LYS A 27 -5.49 17.52 17.85
C LYS A 27 -6.05 17.27 19.25
N LEU A 28 -5.85 18.18 20.21
CA LEU A 28 -6.17 17.97 21.63
C LEU A 28 -6.64 19.26 22.32
N SER A 29 -7.39 19.12 23.42
CA SER A 29 -7.78 20.26 24.27
C SER A 29 -6.61 20.74 25.12
N ILE A 30 -6.00 21.86 24.78
CA ILE A 30 -4.91 22.48 25.55
C ILE A 30 -5.39 23.74 26.29
N HIS A 31 -4.85 23.97 27.49
CA HIS A 31 -4.92 25.24 28.19
C HIS A 31 -3.62 26.00 27.94
N TYR A 32 -3.71 27.03 27.10
CA TYR A 32 -2.65 27.94 26.71
C TYR A 32 -3.19 29.36 26.81
N ASP A 33 -2.44 30.24 27.48
CA ASP A 33 -2.91 31.57 27.89
C ASP A 33 -3.34 32.45 26.71
N GLU A 34 -2.71 32.33 25.53
CA GLU A 34 -3.16 33.07 24.32
C GLU A 34 -4.44 32.51 23.67
N TYR A 35 -4.84 31.27 23.99
CA TYR A 35 -6.00 30.61 23.36
C TYR A 35 -7.22 30.51 24.26
N THR A 36 -7.03 30.56 25.59
CA THR A 36 -8.11 30.22 26.53
C THR A 36 -8.51 31.33 27.50
N PHE A 37 -7.81 32.46 27.56
CA PHE A 37 -8.10 33.54 28.52
C PHE A 37 -8.94 34.65 27.87
N GLU A 38 -10.00 35.10 28.54
CA GLU A 38 -10.89 36.15 28.03
C GLU A 38 -10.39 37.54 28.44
N ALA A 39 -10.45 38.50 27.50
CA ALA A 39 -10.05 39.88 27.77
C ALA A 39 -10.95 40.50 28.86
N GLY A 40 -10.36 40.84 30.01
CA GLY A 40 -11.05 41.54 31.12
C GLY A 40 -11.12 40.78 32.45
N ASN A 41 -10.73 39.49 32.49
CA ASN A 41 -10.76 38.68 33.71
C ASN A 41 -9.45 38.75 34.53
N LEU A 42 -9.54 38.41 35.83
CA LEU A 42 -8.37 38.25 36.71
C LEU A 42 -7.60 36.98 36.32
N THR A 43 -6.37 37.15 35.83
CA THR A 43 -5.50 36.06 35.33
C THR A 43 -5.30 34.92 36.34
N LEU A 44 -5.34 35.21 37.65
CA LEU A 44 -5.23 34.21 38.72
C LEU A 44 -6.38 33.21 38.74
N ASP A 45 -7.61 33.70 38.57
CA ASP A 45 -8.80 32.88 38.69
C ASP A 45 -8.95 31.97 37.46
N GLU A 46 -8.61 32.47 36.28
CA GLU A 46 -8.58 31.69 35.04
C GLU A 46 -7.50 30.59 35.04
N ILE A 47 -6.31 30.87 35.58
CA ILE A 47 -5.26 29.85 35.77
C ILE A 47 -5.75 28.76 36.73
N MET A 48 -6.35 29.13 37.86
CA MET A 48 -6.84 28.17 38.86
C MET A 48 -7.99 27.31 38.32
N ASP A 49 -8.90 27.88 37.54
CA ASP A 49 -10.00 27.14 36.91
C ASP A 49 -9.54 26.27 35.74
N SER A 50 -8.53 26.71 34.98
CA SER A 50 -7.89 25.90 33.94
C SER A 50 -7.16 24.69 34.54
N LEU A 51 -6.42 24.90 35.65
CA LEU A 51 -5.77 23.83 36.39
C LEU A 51 -6.77 22.84 37.02
N LYS A 52 -8.03 23.24 37.27
CA LYS A 52 -9.09 22.30 37.70
C LYS A 52 -9.52 21.32 36.62
N LYS A 53 -9.43 21.71 35.36
CA LYS A 53 -9.86 20.90 34.20
C LYS A 53 -8.69 20.18 33.53
N THR A 54 -7.51 20.20 34.16
CA THR A 54 -6.26 19.68 33.60
C THR A 54 -5.98 18.28 34.11
N ASP A 55 -5.62 17.38 33.18
CA ASP A 55 -5.21 16.02 33.48
C ASP A 55 -3.68 15.83 33.38
N LEU A 56 -3.02 16.56 32.48
CA LEU A 56 -1.57 16.57 32.29
C LEU A 56 -1.01 17.97 32.55
N PHE A 57 -0.08 18.11 33.48
CA PHE A 57 0.65 19.36 33.66
C PHE A 57 2.02 19.29 32.98
N VAL A 58 2.29 20.21 32.05
CA VAL A 58 3.54 20.32 31.31
C VAL A 58 4.32 21.52 31.81
N PHE A 59 5.55 21.29 32.26
CA PHE A 59 6.44 22.34 32.74
C PHE A 59 7.63 22.50 31.79
N PHE A 60 7.68 23.63 31.09
CA PHE A 60 8.81 24.01 30.23
C PHE A 60 9.87 24.75 31.07
N ILE A 61 11.01 24.11 31.27
CA ILE A 61 12.11 24.61 32.10
C ILE A 61 13.07 25.42 31.23
N SER A 62 13.18 26.70 31.53
CA SER A 62 14.12 27.66 30.94
C SER A 62 14.66 28.58 32.04
N ASP A 63 15.71 29.34 31.77
CA ASP A 63 16.16 30.36 32.72
C ASP A 63 15.02 31.36 33.06
N SER A 64 14.22 31.72 32.06
CA SER A 64 13.10 32.65 32.19
C SER A 64 11.92 32.07 32.98
N SER A 65 11.64 30.76 32.85
CA SER A 65 10.52 30.13 33.56
C SER A 65 10.84 29.87 35.03
N LEU A 66 12.09 29.50 35.35
CA LEU A 66 12.56 29.33 36.73
C LEU A 66 12.55 30.65 37.54
N ASN A 67 12.74 31.78 36.87
CA ASN A 67 12.70 33.11 37.50
C ASN A 67 11.28 33.72 37.56
N SER A 68 10.28 33.11 36.93
CA SER A 68 8.91 33.63 36.87
C SER A 68 8.11 33.31 38.13
N GLU A 69 7.64 34.34 38.85
CA GLU A 69 6.77 34.18 40.02
C GLU A 69 5.43 33.51 39.69
N TRP A 70 4.94 33.69 38.46
CA TRP A 70 3.71 33.04 37.99
C TRP A 70 3.88 31.53 37.81
N VAL A 71 4.95 31.12 37.13
CA VAL A 71 5.28 29.71 36.89
C VAL A 71 5.54 28.98 38.21
N LYS A 72 6.21 29.62 39.17
CA LYS A 72 6.41 29.05 40.51
C LYS A 72 5.09 28.78 41.24
N LYS A 73 4.11 29.69 41.14
CA LYS A 73 2.78 29.50 41.73
C LYS A 73 2.02 28.37 41.04
N GLU A 74 2.04 28.30 39.71
CA GLU A 74 1.44 27.20 38.94
C GLU A 74 2.04 25.85 39.34
N LEU A 75 3.37 25.78 39.47
CA LEU A 75 4.10 24.58 39.86
C LEU A 75 3.69 24.08 41.25
N LEU A 76 3.56 24.98 42.23
CA LEU A 76 3.10 24.65 43.58
C LEU A 76 1.65 24.13 43.61
N VAL A 77 0.78 24.68 42.77
CA VAL A 77 -0.62 24.21 42.66
C VAL A 77 -0.66 22.85 41.99
N ALA A 78 0.13 22.64 40.93
CA ALA A 78 0.20 21.38 40.22
C ALA A 78 0.73 20.24 41.10
N GLU A 79 1.78 20.50 41.89
CA GLU A 79 2.34 19.54 42.85
C GLU A 79 1.28 19.07 43.86
N LYS A 80 0.53 20.00 44.48
CA LYS A 80 -0.51 19.67 45.46
C LYS A 80 -1.67 18.85 44.87
N ARG A 81 -1.87 18.94 43.55
CA ARG A 81 -2.97 18.30 42.82
C ARG A 81 -2.57 17.05 42.06
N LEU A 82 -1.27 16.73 42.01
CA LEU A 82 -0.78 15.49 41.44
C LEU A 82 -1.38 14.31 42.20
N GLY A 83 -2.08 13.42 41.49
CA GLY A 83 -2.85 12.31 42.07
C GLY A 83 -4.20 12.70 42.70
N LYS A 84 -4.56 13.98 42.75
CA LYS A 84 -5.84 14.54 43.27
C LYS A 84 -6.58 15.38 42.21
N GLY A 85 -6.44 15.01 40.94
CA GLY A 85 -7.06 15.68 39.80
C GLY A 85 -6.14 15.75 38.59
N ILE A 86 -4.85 16.03 38.79
CA ILE A 86 -3.84 15.93 37.73
C ILE A 86 -3.30 14.51 37.74
N SER A 87 -3.48 13.78 36.65
CA SER A 87 -3.07 12.38 36.50
C SER A 87 -1.56 12.25 36.31
N GLN A 88 -0.94 13.17 35.57
CA GLN A 88 0.48 13.07 35.24
C GLN A 88 1.16 14.45 35.16
N PHE A 89 2.46 14.45 35.43
CA PHE A 89 3.33 15.63 35.35
C PHE A 89 4.43 15.37 34.31
N TYR A 90 4.77 16.39 33.51
CA TYR A 90 5.81 16.32 32.49
C TYR A 90 6.74 17.53 32.52
N PRO A 91 7.91 17.41 33.15
CA PRO A 91 8.93 18.44 33.11
C PRO A 91 9.85 18.23 31.90
N VAL A 92 10.17 19.30 31.17
CA VAL A 92 11.08 19.26 30.02
C VAL A 92 11.98 20.49 29.99
N ILE A 93 13.28 20.29 29.82
CA ILE A 93 14.22 21.40 29.68
C ILE A 93 14.22 21.87 28.22
N ILE A 94 13.97 23.16 27.99
CA ILE A 94 13.95 23.78 26.66
C ILE A 94 15.06 24.82 26.46
N ASP A 95 15.86 25.07 27.50
CA ASP A 95 17.01 25.96 27.46
C ASP A 95 18.31 25.16 27.60
N LYS A 96 19.18 25.28 26.59
CA LYS A 96 20.49 24.59 26.54
C LYS A 96 21.43 24.97 27.68
N ASN A 97 21.20 26.13 28.33
CA ASN A 97 22.02 26.61 29.43
C ASN A 97 21.59 26.05 30.79
N ILE A 98 20.46 25.35 30.85
CA ILE A 98 19.94 24.75 32.08
C ILE A 98 20.24 23.25 32.06
N THR A 99 20.83 22.75 33.15
CA THR A 99 21.05 21.32 33.37
C THR A 99 20.18 20.82 34.52
N PHE A 100 20.10 19.50 34.68
CA PHE A 100 19.35 18.87 35.79
C PHE A 100 19.87 19.30 37.18
N GLU A 101 21.11 19.82 37.25
CA GLU A 101 21.77 20.24 38.49
C GLU A 101 21.33 21.64 38.97
N ASP A 102 20.61 22.43 38.16
CA ASP A 102 20.25 23.81 38.50
C ASP A 102 19.48 23.87 39.83
N LYS A 103 20.01 24.63 40.80
CA LYS A 103 19.49 24.72 42.18
C LYS A 103 18.06 25.28 42.26
N ARG A 104 17.59 26.00 41.25
CA ARG A 104 16.23 26.58 41.20
C ARG A 104 15.17 25.54 40.87
N ILE A 105 15.55 24.39 40.30
CA ILE A 105 14.63 23.28 40.05
C ILE A 105 14.35 22.56 41.38
N PRO A 106 13.08 22.39 41.80
CA PRO A 106 12.71 21.69 43.02
C PRO A 106 13.28 20.26 43.13
N ASP A 107 13.70 19.86 44.33
CA ASP A 107 14.33 18.55 44.55
C ASP A 107 13.40 17.38 44.23
N TRP A 108 12.10 17.51 44.48
CA TRP A 108 11.13 16.46 44.14
C TRP A 108 11.05 16.21 42.62
N LEU A 109 11.30 17.21 41.79
CA LEU A 109 11.37 17.02 40.33
C LEU A 109 12.67 16.30 39.94
N LYS A 110 13.79 16.67 40.54
CA LYS A 110 15.10 16.03 40.29
C LYS A 110 15.12 14.56 40.71
N GLN A 111 14.45 14.23 41.81
CA GLN A 111 14.43 12.88 42.37
C GLN A 111 13.48 11.93 41.62
N ASN A 112 12.37 12.46 41.08
CA ASN A 112 11.30 11.64 40.52
C ASN A 112 11.19 11.68 38.99
N TYR A 113 11.88 12.62 38.31
CA TYR A 113 11.77 12.81 36.87
C TYR A 113 13.14 12.87 36.19
N ASN A 114 13.23 12.30 34.99
CA ASN A 114 14.41 12.41 34.14
C ASN A 114 14.37 13.73 33.36
N LEU A 115 15.13 14.72 33.82
CA LEU A 115 15.17 16.05 33.21
C LEU A 115 16.23 16.09 32.10
N LYS A 116 15.76 16.10 30.84
CA LYS A 116 16.60 16.22 29.66
C LYS A 116 16.25 17.47 28.84
N TYR A 117 17.28 18.04 28.23
CA TYR A 117 17.13 19.10 27.23
C TYR A 117 16.48 18.54 25.96
N VAL A 118 15.49 19.25 25.44
CA VAL A 118 14.83 18.97 24.17
C VAL A 118 14.93 20.22 23.32
N SER A 119 15.65 20.13 22.20
CA SER A 119 15.95 21.26 21.34
C SER A 119 14.82 21.63 20.39
N LYS A 120 14.05 20.65 19.91
CA LYS A 120 12.97 20.88 18.94
C LYS A 120 11.58 20.89 19.62
N PRO A 121 10.79 21.97 19.45
CA PRO A 121 9.39 22.05 19.91
C PRO A 121 8.53 20.87 19.47
N THR A 122 8.80 20.33 18.28
CA THR A 122 8.08 19.19 17.71
C THR A 122 8.16 17.93 18.58
N ILE A 123 9.31 17.66 19.19
CA ILE A 123 9.52 16.50 20.08
C ILE A 123 8.76 16.71 21.40
N SER A 124 8.77 17.94 21.93
CA SER A 124 8.02 18.25 23.15
C SER A 124 6.52 18.11 22.93
N ALA A 125 5.98 18.59 21.81
CA ALA A 125 4.57 18.40 21.45
C ALA A 125 4.22 16.91 21.45
N LYS A 126 4.99 16.10 20.70
CA LYS A 126 4.84 14.65 20.64
C LYS A 126 4.83 13.96 22.01
N ARG A 127 5.79 14.25 22.89
CA ARG A 127 5.83 13.64 24.24
C ARG A 127 4.64 14.04 25.12
N ILE A 128 4.09 15.24 24.93
CA ILE A 128 2.88 15.70 25.62
C ILE A 128 1.66 14.90 25.14
N GLU A 129 1.54 14.66 23.83
CA GLU A 129 0.46 13.86 23.24
C GLU A 129 0.46 12.41 23.77
N GLN A 130 1.62 11.76 23.80
CA GLN A 130 1.74 10.41 24.35
C GLN A 130 1.22 10.30 25.79
N LYS A 131 1.56 11.29 26.63
CA LYS A 131 1.10 11.35 28.01
C LYS A 131 -0.40 11.57 28.12
N LEU A 132 -0.98 12.44 27.29
CA LEU A 132 -2.42 12.64 27.22
C LEU A 132 -3.16 11.36 26.82
N ARG A 133 -2.58 10.55 25.92
CA ARG A 133 -3.13 9.26 25.51
C ARG A 133 -3.01 8.19 26.57
N GLN A 134 -1.88 8.13 27.29
CA GLN A 134 -1.74 7.27 28.46
C GLN A 134 -2.90 7.50 29.43
N ILE A 135 -3.17 8.76 29.74
CA ILE A 135 -4.29 9.16 30.60
C ILE A 135 -5.65 8.77 29.98
N SER A 136 -5.79 8.83 28.65
CA SER A 136 -7.01 8.41 27.93
C SER A 136 -7.29 6.93 28.03
N LEU A 137 -6.29 6.10 27.76
CA LEU A 137 -6.41 4.65 27.83
C LEU A 137 -6.64 4.17 29.27
N GLU A 138 -6.08 4.87 30.26
CA GLU A 138 -6.39 4.64 31.68
C GLU A 138 -7.87 4.93 32.00
N LYS A 139 -8.50 5.90 31.32
CA LYS A 139 -9.93 6.22 31.47
C LYS A 139 -10.87 5.34 30.63
N HIS A 140 -10.37 4.61 29.61
CA HIS A 140 -11.16 3.73 28.73
C HIS A 140 -10.74 2.25 28.81
N PRO A 141 -11.28 1.47 29.76
CA PRO A 141 -10.82 0.11 30.04
C PRO A 141 -11.06 -0.91 28.90
N LYS A 142 -12.10 -0.74 28.07
CA LYS A 142 -12.37 -1.64 26.93
C LYS A 142 -11.32 -1.52 25.82
N LEU A 143 -10.96 -0.29 25.44
CA LEU A 143 -9.90 -0.01 24.44
C LEU A 143 -8.53 -0.49 24.94
N LYS A 144 -8.22 -0.26 26.21
CA LYS A 144 -7.01 -0.76 26.86
C LYS A 144 -6.92 -2.29 26.81
N LYS A 145 -8.02 -3.00 27.11
CA LYS A 145 -8.08 -4.46 27.02
C LYS A 145 -7.91 -4.97 25.59
N LYS A 146 -8.50 -4.30 24.58
CA LYS A 146 -8.38 -4.67 23.17
C LYS A 146 -6.93 -4.49 22.67
N ASN A 147 -6.31 -3.35 22.95
CA ASN A 147 -4.97 -3.03 22.44
C ASN A 147 -3.87 -3.92 23.05
N ASN A 148 -4.05 -4.37 24.29
CA ASN A 148 -3.10 -5.25 24.97
C ASN A 148 -3.40 -6.74 24.75
N LEU A 149 -4.36 -7.07 23.88
CA LEU A 149 -4.78 -8.44 23.66
C LEU A 149 -3.83 -9.15 22.68
N CYS A 150 -2.85 -9.87 23.22
CA CYS A 150 -2.07 -10.87 22.49
C CYS A 150 -2.37 -12.25 23.10
N ILE A 151 -2.84 -13.20 22.28
CA ILE A 151 -3.21 -14.54 22.74
C ILE A 151 -2.43 -15.60 21.99
N GLY A 152 -1.89 -16.55 22.75
CA GLY A 152 -1.18 -17.69 22.20
C GLY A 152 0.27 -17.34 21.90
N ARG A 153 0.89 -18.13 21.00
CA ARG A 153 2.27 -17.93 20.54
C ARG A 153 3.31 -18.00 21.66
N ASN A 154 2.99 -18.74 22.73
CA ASN A 154 3.88 -18.89 23.87
C ASN A 154 5.25 -19.43 23.46
N LYS A 155 5.31 -20.42 22.55
CA LYS A 155 6.58 -20.99 22.09
C LYS A 155 7.54 -19.95 21.50
N ILE A 156 7.04 -19.08 20.62
CA ILE A 156 7.86 -18.03 20.02
C ILE A 156 8.13 -16.88 21.00
N LEU A 157 7.25 -16.67 21.99
CA LEU A 157 7.51 -15.73 23.07
C LEU A 157 8.66 -16.23 23.96
N ASP A 158 8.67 -17.52 24.29
CA ASP A 158 9.72 -18.16 25.08
C ASP A 158 11.07 -18.06 24.33
N GLU A 159 11.10 -18.33 23.02
CA GLU A 159 12.30 -18.15 22.17
C GLU A 159 12.78 -16.68 22.15
N PHE A 160 11.83 -15.73 22.14
CA PHE A 160 12.16 -14.30 22.20
C PHE A 160 12.80 -13.94 23.54
N GLU A 161 12.24 -14.41 24.66
CA GLU A 161 12.80 -14.21 26.00
C GLU A 161 14.20 -14.83 26.11
N GLU A 162 14.35 -16.09 25.69
CA GLU A 162 15.65 -16.78 25.70
C GLU A 162 16.72 -16.00 24.95
N ARG A 163 16.40 -15.41 23.78
CA ARG A 163 17.38 -14.66 23.01
C ARG A 163 17.74 -13.32 23.65
N ILE A 164 16.78 -12.62 24.25
CA ILE A 164 17.01 -11.28 24.82
C ILE A 164 17.77 -11.37 26.14
N ASP A 165 17.51 -12.42 26.93
CA ASP A 165 18.15 -12.65 28.22
C ASP A 165 19.47 -13.45 28.11
N ASP A 166 19.91 -13.79 26.89
CA ASP A 166 21.16 -14.54 26.63
C ASP A 166 22.40 -13.67 26.86
N TYR A 167 22.94 -13.71 28.08
CA TYR A 167 24.19 -13.04 28.46
C TYR A 167 25.44 -13.51 27.70
N SER A 168 25.38 -14.65 26.99
CA SER A 168 26.51 -15.14 26.20
C SER A 168 26.63 -14.46 24.83
N LYS A 169 25.58 -13.73 24.40
CA LYS A 169 25.50 -13.05 23.12
C LYS A 169 25.35 -11.55 23.31
N LYS A 170 25.70 -10.79 22.27
CA LYS A 170 25.37 -9.36 22.25
C LYS A 170 23.86 -9.16 22.18
N THR A 171 23.37 -8.08 22.79
CA THR A 171 21.99 -7.65 22.61
C THR A 171 21.77 -7.28 21.13
N PRO A 172 20.70 -7.79 20.49
CA PRO A 172 20.47 -7.51 19.08
C PRO A 172 20.17 -6.02 18.89
N LYS A 173 20.79 -5.43 17.86
CA LYS A 173 20.51 -4.04 17.44
C LYS A 173 19.21 -3.97 16.64
N CYS A 174 18.91 -5.04 15.89
CA CYS A 174 17.71 -5.20 15.09
C CYS A 174 16.97 -6.50 15.42
N ILE A 175 15.67 -6.39 15.71
CA ILE A 175 14.77 -7.54 15.90
C ILE A 175 13.81 -7.63 14.71
N VAL A 176 13.65 -8.82 14.14
CA VAL A 176 12.80 -9.07 12.97
C VAL A 176 11.69 -10.02 13.34
N THR A 177 10.44 -9.61 13.16
CA THR A 177 9.26 -10.49 13.19
C THR A 177 8.74 -10.66 11.78
N SER A 178 8.78 -11.89 11.27
CA SER A 178 8.34 -12.22 9.91
C SER A 178 7.04 -13.02 9.92
N GLY A 179 6.31 -13.01 8.81
CA GLY A 179 5.02 -13.70 8.69
C GLY A 179 4.10 -13.05 7.67
N PHE A 180 3.00 -13.72 7.36
CA PHE A 180 2.02 -13.21 6.41
C PHE A 180 1.45 -11.84 6.85
N PRO A 181 0.99 -11.01 5.90
CA PRO A 181 0.19 -9.83 6.22
C PRO A 181 -0.95 -10.20 7.19
N GLN A 182 -1.30 -9.29 8.08
CA GLN A 182 -2.44 -9.44 9.01
C GLN A 182 -2.34 -10.57 10.06
N ILE A 183 -1.22 -11.32 10.10
CA ILE A 183 -1.02 -12.39 11.09
C ILE A 183 -0.76 -11.86 12.52
N GLY A 184 -0.62 -10.55 12.71
CA GLY A 184 -0.38 -9.95 14.03
C GLY A 184 1.10 -9.86 14.44
N ARG A 185 2.03 -9.78 13.48
CA ARG A 185 3.48 -9.58 13.72
C ARG A 185 3.77 -8.38 14.62
N ARG A 186 3.21 -7.22 14.27
CA ARG A 186 3.38 -5.98 15.03
C ARG A 186 2.84 -6.11 16.46
N THR A 187 1.67 -6.73 16.63
CA THR A 187 1.05 -6.94 17.94
C THR A 187 1.90 -7.87 18.80
N PHE A 188 2.39 -8.98 18.22
CA PHE A 188 3.30 -9.90 18.91
C PHE A 188 4.60 -9.20 19.30
N LEU A 189 5.23 -8.46 18.37
CA LEU A 189 6.48 -7.74 18.62
C LEU A 189 6.34 -6.75 19.79
N LYS A 190 5.28 -5.92 19.78
CA LYS A 190 5.01 -4.98 20.87
C LYS A 190 4.84 -5.71 22.20
N PHE A 191 4.05 -6.78 22.22
CA PHE A 191 3.83 -7.58 23.42
C PHE A 191 5.12 -8.22 23.96
N ALA A 192 5.95 -8.80 23.08
CA ALA A 192 7.21 -9.43 23.46
C ALA A 192 8.22 -8.39 24.00
N MET A 193 8.30 -7.21 23.37
CA MET A 193 9.15 -6.11 23.84
C MET A 193 8.71 -5.57 25.21
N GLU A 194 7.39 -5.47 25.46
CA GLU A 194 6.87 -5.08 26.77
C GLU A 194 7.16 -6.13 27.84
N LYS A 195 7.09 -7.42 27.50
CA LYS A 195 7.33 -8.52 28.45
C LYS A 195 8.81 -8.65 28.84
N THR A 196 9.72 -8.37 27.91
CA THR A 196 11.18 -8.44 28.09
C THR A 196 11.83 -7.13 28.54
N ASP A 197 11.03 -6.13 28.92
CA ASP A 197 11.48 -4.80 29.33
C ASP A 197 12.35 -4.03 28.30
N ILE A 198 12.38 -4.47 27.03
CA ILE A 198 12.97 -3.71 25.92
C ILE A 198 12.28 -2.34 25.81
N CYS A 199 10.96 -2.31 26.01
CA CYS A 199 10.22 -1.08 26.17
C CYS A 199 9.27 -1.16 27.37
N LYS A 200 9.05 -0.02 28.03
CA LYS A 200 8.12 0.07 29.16
C LYS A 200 6.69 -0.21 28.71
N GLN A 201 5.87 -0.72 29.63
CA GLN A 201 4.42 -0.81 29.42
C GLN A 201 3.86 0.55 28.99
N TYR A 202 3.06 0.59 27.92
CA TYR A 202 2.50 1.80 27.29
C TYR A 202 3.48 2.68 26.50
N TYR A 203 4.74 2.28 26.34
CA TYR A 203 5.61 2.90 25.35
C TYR A 203 5.07 2.61 23.94
N LEU A 204 4.93 3.65 23.12
CA LEU A 204 4.55 3.52 21.72
C LEU A 204 5.78 3.82 20.86
N PRO A 205 6.49 2.78 20.37
CA PRO A 205 7.59 2.97 19.46
C PRO A 205 7.13 3.71 18.22
N TYR A 206 7.96 4.63 17.72
CA TYR A 206 7.67 5.29 16.45
C TYR A 206 7.59 4.25 15.36
N THR A 207 6.47 4.21 14.63
CA THR A 207 6.31 3.23 13.56
C THR A 207 6.47 3.92 12.21
N ILE A 208 7.38 3.43 11.38
CA ILE A 208 7.51 3.82 9.97
C ILE A 208 7.09 2.66 9.07
N TYR A 209 6.68 2.98 7.85
CA TYR A 209 6.36 1.99 6.83
C TYR A 209 7.34 2.12 5.69
N LEU A 210 7.87 1.00 5.21
CA LEU A 210 8.72 0.95 4.03
C LEU A 210 8.12 -0.02 3.00
N ASP A 211 7.87 0.49 1.80
CA ASP A 211 7.43 -0.28 0.64
C ASP A 211 8.62 -0.77 -0.18
N ILE A 212 8.43 -1.79 -1.03
CA ILE A 212 9.47 -2.31 -1.95
C ILE A 212 10.12 -1.23 -2.84
N ASN A 213 9.48 -0.07 -3.02
CA ASN A 213 10.00 1.04 -3.81
C ASN A 213 10.87 2.02 -3.01
N ASP A 214 10.94 1.86 -1.69
CA ASP A 214 11.69 2.75 -0.82
C ASP A 214 13.17 2.44 -0.84
N SER A 215 13.96 3.50 -0.85
CA SER A 215 15.41 3.51 -0.80
C SER A 215 15.92 3.90 0.60
N ILE A 216 17.24 3.89 0.79
CA ILE A 216 17.85 4.36 2.04
C ILE A 216 17.52 5.84 2.30
N GLU A 217 17.36 6.66 1.26
CA GLU A 217 16.95 8.06 1.36
C GLU A 217 15.56 8.21 1.99
N ASP A 218 14.60 7.40 1.55
CA ASP A 218 13.26 7.37 2.14
C ASP A 218 13.32 6.92 3.61
N PHE A 219 14.16 5.93 3.93
CA PHE A 219 14.36 5.49 5.31
C PHE A 219 14.93 6.62 6.18
N ILE A 220 15.98 7.31 5.73
CA ILE A 220 16.61 8.44 6.43
C ILE A 220 15.58 9.55 6.66
N LEU A 221 14.80 9.92 5.65
CA LEU A 221 13.77 10.94 5.76
C LEU A 221 12.69 10.54 6.79
N LYS A 222 12.20 9.30 6.73
CA LYS A 222 11.17 8.78 7.64
C LYS A 222 11.65 8.68 9.08
N ILE A 223 12.93 8.38 9.34
CA ILE A 223 13.49 8.43 10.71
C ILE A 223 13.85 9.86 11.14
N ASN A 224 14.08 10.79 10.20
CA ASN A 224 14.27 12.21 10.53
C ASN A 224 12.98 12.84 11.06
N ASP A 225 11.80 12.36 10.63
CA ASP A 225 10.50 12.84 11.12
C ASP A 225 10.40 12.80 12.66
N LEU A 226 11.14 11.93 13.36
CA LEU A 226 11.17 11.92 14.82
C LEU A 226 11.68 13.25 15.40
N GLY A 227 12.60 13.92 14.71
CA GLY A 227 13.11 15.25 15.04
C GLY A 227 14.29 15.28 16.00
N TYR A 228 14.79 14.12 16.45
CA TYR A 228 15.87 14.03 17.45
C TYR A 228 17.19 14.66 16.99
N LEU A 229 17.46 14.64 15.68
CA LEU A 229 18.58 15.31 15.06
C LEU A 229 18.07 16.28 14.00
N ASP A 230 18.74 17.42 13.80
CA ASP A 230 18.51 18.28 12.65
C ASP A 230 19.50 17.92 11.56
N ILE A 231 19.01 17.24 10.52
CA ILE A 231 19.81 16.86 9.34
C ILE A 231 19.27 17.47 8.06
N ASP A 232 18.39 18.46 8.11
CA ASP A 232 17.67 18.95 6.93
C ASP A 232 18.63 19.48 5.85
N SER A 233 19.69 20.18 6.27
CA SER A 233 20.78 20.59 5.38
C SER A 233 21.54 19.42 4.73
N LYS A 234 21.61 18.27 5.39
CA LYS A 234 22.29 17.05 4.90
C LYS A 234 21.39 16.17 4.03
N LEU A 235 20.07 16.42 4.02
CA LEU A 235 19.10 15.74 3.16
C LEU A 235 19.13 16.26 1.72
N HIS A 236 19.73 17.43 1.49
CA HIS A 236 19.92 17.97 0.15
C HIS A 236 20.96 17.16 -0.63
N ASN A 237 20.68 16.94 -1.91
CA ASN A 237 21.51 16.23 -2.88
C ASN A 237 21.77 14.76 -2.55
N LEU A 238 20.93 14.08 -1.77
CA LEU A 238 21.15 12.67 -1.43
C LEU A 238 21.27 11.77 -2.67
N LEU A 239 20.53 12.04 -3.74
CA LEU A 239 20.65 11.29 -5.01
C LEU A 239 22.08 11.26 -5.59
N MET A 240 22.90 12.26 -5.30
CA MET A 240 24.30 12.37 -5.78
C MET A 240 25.34 11.92 -4.75
N LYS A 241 24.92 11.48 -3.57
CA LYS A 241 25.84 11.03 -2.51
C LYS A 241 26.12 9.53 -2.64
N SER A 242 27.31 9.10 -2.23
CA SER A 242 27.66 7.68 -2.17
C SER A 242 26.75 6.93 -1.21
N GLN A 243 26.60 5.62 -1.45
CA GLN A 243 25.87 4.73 -0.54
C GLN A 243 26.48 4.73 0.86
N GLU A 244 27.81 4.79 0.97
CA GLU A 244 28.53 4.89 2.25
C GLU A 244 28.15 6.17 3.03
N TYR A 245 28.04 7.32 2.35
CA TYR A 245 27.61 8.56 2.99
C TYR A 245 26.18 8.43 3.55
N LYS A 246 25.28 7.83 2.78
CA LYS A 246 23.87 7.62 3.19
C LYS A 246 23.78 6.69 4.38
N VAL A 247 24.53 5.59 4.37
CA VAL A 247 24.65 4.65 5.50
C VAL A 247 25.14 5.39 6.75
N GLN A 248 26.21 6.18 6.65
CA GLN A 248 26.73 6.92 7.80
C GLN A 248 25.73 7.97 8.33
N LEU A 249 24.97 8.62 7.44
CA LEU A 249 23.92 9.55 7.84
C LEU A 249 22.81 8.83 8.63
N ALA A 250 22.36 7.67 8.15
CA ALA A 250 21.37 6.86 8.85
C ALA A 250 21.88 6.38 10.22
N VAL A 251 23.12 5.89 10.29
CA VAL A 251 23.80 5.50 11.53
C VAL A 251 23.83 6.66 12.54
N THR A 252 24.14 7.88 12.07
CA THR A 252 24.17 9.07 12.92
C THR A 252 22.79 9.36 13.53
N VAL A 253 21.72 9.25 12.74
CA VAL A 253 20.36 9.45 13.26
C VAL A 253 19.97 8.36 14.24
N LEU A 254 20.24 7.09 13.93
CA LEU A 254 19.91 5.97 14.81
C LEU A 254 20.70 5.98 16.12
N LYS A 255 21.95 6.44 16.10
CA LYS A 255 22.75 6.63 17.31
C LYS A 255 22.10 7.65 18.25
N GLU A 256 21.63 8.77 17.72
CA GLU A 256 20.89 9.77 18.50
C GLU A 256 19.59 9.16 19.09
N LEU A 257 18.91 8.29 18.35
CA LEU A 257 17.75 7.55 18.88
C LEU A 257 18.15 6.62 20.03
N GLN A 258 19.26 5.88 19.91
CA GLN A 258 19.79 5.03 20.99
C GLN A 258 20.14 5.83 22.25
N ASP A 259 20.80 6.97 22.10
CA ASP A 259 21.19 7.83 23.23
C ASP A 259 19.96 8.41 23.97
N ASN A 260 18.83 8.51 23.25
CA ASN A 260 17.54 8.89 23.80
C ASN A 260 16.66 7.70 24.24
N ASN A 261 17.13 6.46 24.11
CA ASN A 261 16.40 5.21 24.35
C ASN A 261 15.10 5.10 23.54
N GLU A 262 15.13 5.54 22.29
CA GLU A 262 14.00 5.47 21.37
C GLU A 262 14.15 4.28 20.43
N ILE A 263 13.03 3.59 20.20
CA ILE A 263 12.96 2.43 19.31
C ILE A 263 12.03 2.76 18.15
N VAL A 264 12.47 2.38 16.95
CA VAL A 264 11.67 2.50 15.73
C VAL A 264 11.15 1.12 15.32
N ILE A 265 9.83 1.00 15.19
CA ILE A 265 9.22 -0.15 14.53
C ILE A 265 9.13 0.13 13.02
N VAL A 266 9.67 -0.77 12.20
CA VAL A 266 9.53 -0.69 10.74
C VAL A 266 8.53 -1.72 10.26
N LEU A 267 7.41 -1.29 9.70
CA LEU A 267 6.56 -2.14 8.89
C LEU A 267 7.21 -2.31 7.52
N ASP A 268 7.85 -3.46 7.30
CA ASP A 268 8.62 -3.75 6.10
C ASP A 268 7.80 -4.57 5.09
N ASN A 269 7.49 -3.95 3.94
CA ASN A 269 6.82 -4.58 2.79
C ASN A 269 7.79 -4.88 1.64
N GLY A 270 9.04 -5.21 1.95
CA GLY A 270 10.01 -5.69 0.95
C GLY A 270 11.19 -4.76 0.70
N ALA A 271 11.30 -3.64 1.42
CA ALA A 271 12.39 -2.68 1.31
C ALA A 271 13.65 -3.19 2.04
N ILE A 272 13.47 -3.72 3.24
CA ILE A 272 14.56 -4.25 4.07
C ILE A 272 14.76 -5.72 3.78
N ILE A 273 13.71 -6.54 3.89
CA ILE A 273 13.79 -7.97 3.58
C ILE A 273 12.97 -8.23 2.33
N ASN A 274 13.64 -8.54 1.23
CA ASN A 274 12.99 -8.70 -0.06
C ASN A 274 12.33 -10.08 -0.23
N TYR A 275 11.68 -10.28 -1.37
CA TYR A 275 11.02 -11.54 -1.73
C TYR A 275 11.97 -12.74 -1.87
N GLU A 276 13.27 -12.49 -2.06
CA GLU A 276 14.35 -13.50 -2.06
C GLU A 276 14.80 -13.88 -0.64
N ARG A 277 14.19 -13.29 0.40
CA ARG A 277 14.52 -13.49 1.82
C ARG A 277 15.89 -12.93 2.22
N LYS A 278 16.42 -11.99 1.45
CA LYS A 278 17.68 -11.31 1.73
C LYS A 278 17.44 -9.96 2.39
N ILE A 279 18.34 -9.60 3.31
CA ILE A 279 18.38 -8.26 3.90
C ILE A 279 19.08 -7.33 2.90
N SER A 280 18.54 -6.13 2.69
CA SER A 280 19.15 -5.12 1.84
C SER A 280 20.54 -4.74 2.35
N LYS A 281 21.48 -4.53 1.43
CA LYS A 281 22.88 -4.28 1.78
C LYS A 281 23.02 -3.03 2.65
N TRP A 282 22.40 -1.93 2.24
CA TRP A 282 22.44 -0.66 2.96
C TRP A 282 21.92 -0.80 4.41
N PHE A 283 20.88 -1.61 4.65
CA PHE A 283 20.34 -1.81 5.99
C PHE A 283 21.27 -2.68 6.84
N LYS A 284 21.86 -3.71 6.24
CA LYS A 284 22.87 -4.56 6.88
C LYS A 284 24.08 -3.74 7.32
N ASP A 285 24.58 -2.88 6.43
CA ASP A 285 25.72 -2.00 6.70
C ASP A 285 25.42 -1.00 7.84
N ILE A 286 24.18 -0.49 7.94
CA ILE A 286 23.75 0.36 9.06
C ILE A 286 23.78 -0.41 10.39
N ILE A 287 23.11 -1.56 10.46
CA ILE A 287 22.96 -2.31 11.72
C ILE A 287 24.30 -2.87 12.21
N LEU A 288 25.17 -3.29 11.29
CA LEU A 288 26.50 -3.81 11.61
C LEU A 288 27.53 -2.72 11.95
N SER A 289 27.18 -1.43 11.82
CA SER A 289 28.09 -0.34 12.16
C SER A 289 28.52 -0.39 13.62
N GLU A 290 29.83 -0.21 13.85
CA GLU A 290 30.43 -0.14 15.19
C GLU A 290 30.02 1.13 15.96
N ASP A 291 29.55 2.16 15.25
CA ASP A 291 29.06 3.40 15.87
C ASP A 291 27.75 3.21 16.66
N LEU A 292 27.00 2.15 16.36
CA LEU A 292 25.79 1.77 17.09
C LEU A 292 26.14 0.89 18.28
N SER A 293 25.61 1.26 19.45
CA SER A 293 25.74 0.46 20.67
C SER A 293 24.98 -0.87 20.56
N ASP A 294 25.38 -1.87 21.33
CA ASP A 294 24.71 -3.18 21.45
C ASP A 294 23.40 -3.02 22.25
N LYS A 295 22.43 -2.32 21.65
CA LYS A 295 21.09 -2.07 22.17
C LYS A 295 20.09 -2.09 21.02
N THR A 296 18.91 -2.65 21.27
CA THR A 296 17.82 -2.64 20.30
C THR A 296 17.42 -1.20 19.95
N VAL A 297 17.49 -0.85 18.67
CA VAL A 297 17.05 0.45 18.14
C VAL A 297 15.98 0.30 17.06
N ILE A 298 16.02 -0.82 16.31
CA ILE A 298 15.05 -1.09 15.25
C ILE A 298 14.37 -2.44 15.49
N CYS A 299 13.06 -2.45 15.36
CA CYS A 299 12.27 -3.67 15.33
C CYS A 299 11.44 -3.72 14.04
N THR A 300 11.69 -4.69 13.18
CA THR A 300 10.97 -4.83 11.91
C THR A 300 9.82 -5.84 12.03
N ALA A 301 8.67 -5.51 11.43
CA ALA A 301 7.58 -6.43 11.16
C ALA A 301 7.52 -6.67 9.65
N SER A 302 8.28 -7.66 9.18
CA SER A 302 8.55 -7.88 7.75
C SER A 302 7.64 -8.91 7.10
N LYS A 303 7.18 -8.61 5.89
CA LYS A 303 6.34 -9.51 5.07
C LYS A 303 7.06 -10.79 4.72
N TYR A 304 8.37 -10.73 4.56
CA TYR A 304 9.19 -11.86 4.13
C TYR A 304 10.02 -12.40 5.29
N LYS A 305 10.19 -13.72 5.33
CA LYS A 305 11.07 -14.38 6.30
C LYS A 305 12.52 -14.17 5.88
N VAL A 306 13.41 -13.88 6.83
CA VAL A 306 14.85 -13.78 6.58
C VAL A 306 15.45 -15.17 6.37
N ASN A 307 16.36 -15.30 5.42
CA ASN A 307 17.11 -16.53 5.25
C ASN A 307 18.14 -16.71 6.39
N PHE A 308 18.31 -17.92 6.90
CA PHE A 308 19.22 -18.18 8.03
C PHE A 308 20.66 -17.75 7.73
N SER A 309 21.10 -17.90 6.47
CA SER A 309 22.44 -17.48 6.01
C SER A 309 22.69 -15.96 6.10
N GLU A 310 21.65 -15.14 6.24
CA GLU A 310 21.78 -13.69 6.45
C GLU A 310 21.97 -13.32 7.92
N LEU A 311 21.66 -14.23 8.85
CA LEU A 311 21.66 -14.02 10.31
C LEU A 311 22.96 -14.54 10.96
N ASN A 312 24.11 -14.28 10.34
CA ASN A 312 25.40 -14.77 10.83
C ASN A 312 25.97 -13.94 12.00
N SER A 313 25.21 -12.99 12.54
CA SER A 313 25.69 -12.04 13.55
C SER A 313 24.64 -11.84 14.64
N ASP A 314 25.11 -11.59 15.87
CA ASP A 314 24.24 -11.40 17.03
C ASP A 314 23.44 -10.10 16.96
N GLU A 315 23.88 -9.11 16.17
CA GLU A 315 23.20 -7.83 15.98
C GLU A 315 21.80 -7.99 15.36
N PHE A 316 21.53 -9.13 14.70
CA PHE A 316 20.22 -9.48 14.18
C PHE A 316 19.59 -10.63 14.96
N PHE A 317 18.33 -10.45 15.36
CA PHE A 317 17.48 -11.54 15.82
C PHE A 317 16.24 -11.62 14.93
N SER A 318 15.86 -12.81 14.48
CA SER A 318 14.69 -13.01 13.64
C SER A 318 13.82 -14.13 14.15
N ILE A 319 12.52 -13.87 14.25
CA ILE A 319 11.50 -14.84 14.63
C ILE A 319 10.34 -14.86 13.63
N HIS A 320 9.73 -16.03 13.44
CA HIS A 320 8.61 -16.19 12.53
C HIS A 320 7.29 -16.32 13.31
N VAL A 321 6.28 -15.57 12.88
CA VAL A 321 4.95 -15.58 13.48
C VAL A 321 4.02 -16.40 12.60
N ASP A 322 3.69 -17.60 13.07
CA ASP A 322 2.75 -18.51 12.42
C ASP A 322 1.28 -18.07 12.61
N ASP A 323 0.41 -18.72 11.85
CA ASP A 323 -1.03 -18.61 12.00
C ASP A 323 -1.51 -19.13 13.35
N LEU A 324 -2.61 -18.56 13.85
CA LEU A 324 -3.17 -19.02 15.11
C LEU A 324 -3.62 -20.47 14.97
N SER A 325 -3.32 -21.32 15.95
CA SER A 325 -3.90 -22.65 16.05
C SER A 325 -5.41 -22.60 16.30
N VAL A 326 -6.13 -23.70 16.04
CA VAL A 326 -7.59 -23.78 16.28
C VAL A 326 -7.96 -23.39 17.71
N SER A 327 -7.15 -23.79 18.69
CA SER A 327 -7.33 -23.43 20.10
C SER A 327 -7.16 -21.92 20.33
N GLU A 328 -6.11 -21.33 19.77
CA GLU A 328 -5.82 -19.90 19.90
C GLU A 328 -6.89 -19.04 19.20
N ARG A 329 -7.38 -19.46 18.03
CA ARG A 329 -8.49 -18.80 17.31
C ARG A 329 -9.73 -18.71 18.22
N LYS A 330 -10.14 -19.83 18.83
CA LYS A 330 -11.28 -19.88 19.75
C LYS A 330 -11.07 -19.01 20.98
N ARG A 331 -9.87 -19.01 21.55
CA ARG A 331 -9.53 -18.17 22.70
C ARG A 331 -9.58 -16.67 22.37
N LEU A 332 -9.02 -16.27 21.22
CA LEU A 332 -9.08 -14.89 20.74
C LEU A 332 -10.52 -14.45 20.50
N PHE A 333 -11.31 -15.26 19.80
CA PHE A 333 -12.70 -14.98 19.55
C PHE A 333 -13.49 -14.80 20.85
N LYS A 334 -13.33 -15.72 21.81
CA LYS A 334 -13.98 -15.61 23.12
C LYS A 334 -13.62 -14.31 23.86
N ARG A 335 -12.32 -13.96 23.93
CA ARG A 335 -11.89 -12.73 24.62
C ARG A 335 -12.41 -11.46 23.95
N LEU A 336 -12.48 -11.44 22.63
CA LEU A 336 -13.05 -10.32 21.90
C LEU A 336 -14.55 -10.18 22.17
N LEU A 337 -15.32 -11.29 22.17
CA LEU A 337 -16.74 -11.26 22.54
C LEU A 337 -16.94 -10.73 23.97
N GLU A 338 -16.10 -11.13 24.93
CA GLU A 338 -16.13 -10.61 26.31
C GLU A 338 -15.85 -9.10 26.37
N ILE A 339 -14.91 -8.59 25.55
CA ILE A 339 -14.59 -7.15 25.50
C ILE A 339 -15.76 -6.33 24.93
N TYR A 340 -16.42 -6.87 23.90
CA TYR A 340 -17.55 -6.24 23.22
C TYR A 340 -18.89 -6.52 23.89
N GLU A 341 -18.92 -7.30 24.99
CA GLU A 341 -20.13 -7.69 25.73
C GLU A 341 -21.17 -8.40 24.84
N ILE A 342 -20.70 -9.19 23.87
CA ILE A 342 -21.53 -9.97 22.96
C ILE A 342 -21.72 -11.38 23.52
N ASN A 343 -22.98 -11.79 23.71
CA ASN A 343 -23.33 -13.13 24.14
C ASN A 343 -23.75 -13.99 22.93
N LEU A 344 -23.09 -15.13 22.73
CA LEU A 344 -23.45 -16.11 21.70
C LEU A 344 -23.87 -17.43 22.35
N SER A 345 -24.73 -18.20 21.68
CA SER A 345 -24.99 -19.59 22.06
C SER A 345 -23.75 -20.46 21.81
N ILE A 346 -23.69 -21.64 22.44
CA ILE A 346 -22.58 -22.59 22.24
C ILE A 346 -22.52 -23.04 20.78
N ASP A 347 -23.68 -23.31 20.18
CA ASP A 347 -23.77 -23.78 18.78
C ASP A 347 -23.27 -22.71 17.81
N ASP A 348 -23.66 -21.46 18.02
CA ASP A 348 -23.23 -20.35 17.16
C ASP A 348 -21.73 -20.05 17.31
N PHE A 349 -21.22 -20.12 18.54
CA PHE A 349 -19.79 -19.97 18.79
C PHE A 349 -18.98 -21.04 18.04
N ILE A 350 -19.42 -22.29 18.06
CA ILE A 350 -18.76 -23.40 17.35
C ILE A 350 -18.88 -23.20 15.83
N LEU A 351 -20.08 -22.89 15.33
CA LEU A 351 -20.35 -22.68 13.92
C LEU A 351 -19.43 -21.62 13.31
N ILE A 352 -19.35 -20.45 13.96
CA ILE A 352 -18.54 -19.31 13.50
C ILE A 352 -17.05 -19.61 13.68
N SER A 353 -16.63 -20.14 14.84
CA SER A 353 -15.20 -20.37 15.10
C SER A 353 -14.55 -21.40 14.17
N ASN A 354 -15.34 -22.32 13.61
CA ASN A 354 -14.88 -23.30 12.62
C ASN A 354 -14.62 -22.68 11.23
N GLN A 355 -15.08 -21.46 10.95
CA GLN A 355 -14.80 -20.78 9.67
C GLN A 355 -13.43 -20.08 9.65
N PHE A 356 -12.80 -19.87 10.81
CA PHE A 356 -11.55 -19.12 10.88
C PHE A 356 -10.37 -19.89 10.30
N GLN A 357 -9.57 -19.22 9.47
CA GLN A 357 -8.40 -19.78 8.77
C GLN A 357 -7.06 -19.49 9.47
N GLY A 358 -7.06 -18.73 10.58
CA GLY A 358 -5.87 -18.50 11.41
C GLY A 358 -5.34 -17.08 11.43
N PHE A 359 -5.98 -16.17 10.69
CA PHE A 359 -5.67 -14.74 10.70
C PHE A 359 -6.41 -14.02 11.83
N PRO A 360 -5.73 -13.33 12.76
CA PRO A 360 -6.38 -12.55 13.82
C PRO A 360 -7.35 -11.48 13.29
N GLU A 361 -7.04 -10.84 12.16
CA GLU A 361 -7.87 -9.78 11.57
C GLU A 361 -9.25 -10.30 11.13
N GLN A 362 -9.32 -11.55 10.66
CA GLN A 362 -10.57 -12.23 10.33
C GLN A 362 -11.48 -12.33 11.56
N ILE A 363 -10.92 -12.66 12.72
CA ILE A 363 -11.67 -12.82 13.98
C ILE A 363 -12.17 -11.45 14.48
N LEU A 364 -11.31 -10.43 14.42
CA LEU A 364 -11.67 -9.05 14.76
C LEU A 364 -12.84 -8.56 13.90
N TYR A 365 -12.73 -8.75 12.57
CA TYR A 365 -13.78 -8.40 11.64
C TYR A 365 -15.09 -9.11 11.93
N THR A 366 -15.06 -10.42 12.21
CA THR A 366 -16.28 -11.17 12.55
C THR A 366 -16.94 -10.62 13.81
N VAL A 367 -16.18 -10.27 14.85
CA VAL A 367 -16.73 -9.66 16.07
C VAL A 367 -17.34 -8.29 15.77
N ASP A 368 -16.66 -7.46 14.99
CA ASP A 368 -17.18 -6.16 14.57
C ASP A 368 -18.44 -6.32 13.68
N PHE A 369 -18.51 -7.33 12.83
CA PHE A 369 -19.67 -7.60 11.98
C PHE A 369 -20.90 -8.04 12.81
N ILE A 370 -20.70 -8.88 13.82
CA ILE A 370 -21.75 -9.23 14.80
C ILE A 370 -22.21 -7.97 15.54
N ALA A 371 -21.29 -7.12 16.00
CA ALA A 371 -21.60 -5.93 16.77
C ALA A 371 -22.46 -4.91 15.99
N ARG A 372 -22.27 -4.81 14.67
CA ARG A 372 -22.99 -3.87 13.81
C ARG A 372 -24.36 -4.36 13.37
N THR A 373 -24.51 -5.67 13.21
CA THR A 373 -25.71 -6.27 12.64
C THR A 373 -26.40 -7.14 13.68
N ASN A 374 -26.41 -8.44 13.47
CA ASN A 374 -26.84 -9.46 14.40
C ASN A 374 -26.22 -10.79 13.97
N ILE A 375 -26.37 -11.80 14.79
CA ILE A 375 -25.76 -13.12 14.56
C ILE A 375 -26.35 -13.86 13.34
N GLU A 376 -27.63 -13.62 13.03
CA GLU A 376 -28.33 -14.28 11.92
C GLU A 376 -27.81 -13.79 10.56
N ASN A 377 -27.58 -12.50 10.41
CA ASN A 377 -26.93 -11.95 9.22
C ASN A 377 -25.52 -12.53 8.99
N VAL A 378 -24.78 -12.82 10.08
CA VAL A 378 -23.45 -13.44 9.96
C VAL A 378 -23.56 -14.89 9.52
N LYS A 379 -24.58 -15.62 9.95
CA LYS A 379 -24.83 -17.02 9.53
C LYS A 379 -25.20 -17.11 8.05
N ASP A 380 -26.01 -16.18 7.55
CA ASP A 380 -26.36 -16.12 6.13
C ASP A 380 -25.15 -15.79 5.24
N ASN A 381 -24.09 -15.25 5.84
CA ASN A 381 -22.90 -14.74 5.17
C ASN A 381 -21.59 -15.41 5.64
N LEU A 382 -21.62 -16.68 6.06
CA LEU A 382 -20.42 -17.40 6.53
C LEU A 382 -19.31 -17.51 5.48
N HIS A 383 -19.68 -17.54 4.19
CA HIS A 383 -18.72 -17.53 3.09
C HIS A 383 -17.79 -16.30 3.14
N LEU A 384 -18.30 -15.15 3.60
CA LEU A 384 -17.54 -13.91 3.75
C LEU A 384 -16.42 -14.01 4.79
N ILE A 385 -16.67 -14.80 5.84
CA ILE A 385 -15.64 -15.10 6.83
C ILE A 385 -14.55 -15.94 6.15
N ARG A 386 -14.91 -16.93 5.34
CA ARG A 386 -13.97 -17.84 4.69
C ARG A 386 -13.14 -17.17 3.58
N GLU A 387 -13.73 -16.24 2.82
CA GLU A 387 -13.12 -15.53 1.69
C GLU A 387 -12.56 -14.14 2.07
N PHE A 388 -12.31 -13.95 3.36
CA PHE A 388 -11.92 -12.70 4.01
C PHE A 388 -10.80 -11.89 3.30
N ASN A 389 -9.82 -12.54 2.66
CA ASN A 389 -8.72 -11.84 2.00
C ASN A 389 -9.09 -11.26 0.62
N ASP A 390 -10.02 -11.90 -0.11
CA ASP A 390 -10.32 -11.57 -1.51
C ASP A 390 -11.59 -10.72 -1.68
N GLU A 391 -12.58 -10.83 -0.77
CA GLU A 391 -13.88 -10.16 -0.89
C GLU A 391 -14.09 -8.98 0.10
N LYS A 392 -13.27 -8.86 1.14
CA LYS A 392 -13.42 -7.81 2.17
C LYS A 392 -13.46 -6.40 1.59
N ALA A 393 -12.60 -6.12 0.60
CA ALA A 393 -12.48 -4.79 0.02
C ALA A 393 -13.70 -4.37 -0.79
N SER A 394 -14.21 -5.25 -1.66
CA SER A 394 -15.40 -4.96 -2.46
C SER A 394 -16.63 -4.81 -1.57
N MET A 395 -16.76 -5.62 -0.52
CA MET A 395 -17.92 -5.59 0.37
C MET A 395 -17.96 -4.37 1.28
N LEU A 396 -16.83 -4.03 1.91
CA LEU A 396 -16.72 -2.82 2.73
C LEU A 396 -16.99 -1.57 1.90
N ILE A 397 -16.52 -1.53 0.64
CA ILE A 397 -16.84 -0.43 -0.28
C ILE A 397 -18.33 -0.46 -0.68
N LYS A 398 -18.89 -1.63 -1.01
CA LYS A 398 -20.31 -1.79 -1.40
C LYS A 398 -21.27 -1.27 -0.34
N HIS A 399 -20.93 -1.42 0.95
CA HIS A 399 -21.72 -0.86 2.05
C HIS A 399 -21.91 0.67 1.93
N TYR A 400 -20.93 1.38 1.37
CA TYR A 400 -20.96 2.82 1.20
C TYR A 400 -21.42 3.26 -0.19
N ASN A 401 -21.91 2.37 -1.05
CA ASN A 401 -22.34 2.71 -2.42
C ASN A 401 -23.35 3.87 -2.48
N GLU A 402 -24.20 4.00 -1.46
CA GLU A 402 -25.18 5.10 -1.37
C GLU A 402 -24.67 6.33 -0.60
N ASN A 403 -23.44 6.29 -0.07
CA ASN A 403 -22.81 7.34 0.72
C ASN A 403 -21.58 7.91 0.02
N GLU A 404 -21.83 8.75 -0.99
CA GLU A 404 -20.80 9.39 -1.80
C GLU A 404 -19.74 10.20 -1.02
N PRO A 405 -20.07 10.95 0.06
CA PRO A 405 -19.06 11.62 0.89
C PRO A 405 -18.00 10.67 1.45
N ILE A 406 -18.41 9.50 1.96
CA ILE A 406 -17.49 8.51 2.53
C ILE A 406 -16.68 7.85 1.42
N LEU A 407 -17.33 7.43 0.32
CA LEU A 407 -16.61 6.80 -0.79
C LEU A 407 -15.59 7.73 -1.43
N SER A 408 -15.95 8.98 -1.66
CA SER A 408 -15.04 10.00 -2.21
C SER A 408 -13.83 10.21 -1.30
N PHE A 409 -14.04 10.17 0.03
CA PHE A 409 -12.96 10.28 1.00
C PHE A 409 -12.04 9.04 1.02
N ILE A 410 -12.61 7.83 0.95
CA ILE A 410 -11.82 6.60 0.83
C ILE A 410 -10.98 6.62 -0.47
N ARG A 411 -11.56 7.04 -1.60
CA ARG A 411 -10.85 7.17 -2.89
C ARG A 411 -9.71 8.19 -2.82
N LEU A 412 -9.88 9.28 -2.08
CA LEU A 412 -8.83 10.26 -1.81
C LEU A 412 -7.69 9.62 -0.99
N ILE A 413 -7.99 9.01 0.16
CA ILE A 413 -6.96 8.39 1.01
C ILE A 413 -6.20 7.29 0.26
N ALA A 414 -6.86 6.55 -0.64
CA ALA A 414 -6.23 5.50 -1.45
C ALA A 414 -5.09 5.99 -2.37
N GLN A 415 -5.08 7.28 -2.73
CA GLN A 415 -3.98 7.87 -3.51
C GLN A 415 -2.65 7.87 -2.74
N PHE A 416 -2.73 7.88 -1.42
CA PHE A 416 -1.59 7.93 -0.54
C PHE A 416 -1.25 6.53 -0.04
N GLU A 417 0.04 6.24 0.07
CA GLU A 417 0.50 5.06 0.81
C GLU A 417 0.30 5.26 2.30
N ILE A 418 0.64 6.47 2.75
CA ILE A 418 0.39 7.04 4.05
C ILE A 418 0.14 8.53 3.83
N ILE A 419 -0.77 9.13 4.60
CA ILE A 419 -1.00 10.58 4.63
C ILE A 419 -1.03 11.09 6.07
N SER A 420 -0.40 12.23 6.35
CA SER A 420 -0.52 12.87 7.65
C SER A 420 -1.89 13.53 7.84
N LEU A 421 -2.37 13.60 9.07
CA LEU A 421 -3.62 14.31 9.40
C LEU A 421 -3.55 15.77 8.96
N ASP A 422 -2.39 16.40 9.14
CA ASP A 422 -2.17 17.80 8.80
C ASP A 422 -2.30 18.01 7.28
N PHE A 423 -1.68 17.14 6.47
CA PHE A 423 -1.83 17.18 5.01
C PHE A 423 -3.27 16.84 4.58
N LEU A 424 -3.88 15.79 5.13
CA LEU A 424 -5.24 15.40 4.77
C LEU A 424 -6.25 16.53 4.99
N PHE A 425 -6.15 17.24 6.12
CA PHE A 425 -7.06 18.33 6.44
C PHE A 425 -6.70 19.69 5.82
N ASN A 426 -5.56 19.78 5.13
CA ASN A 426 -5.33 20.87 4.17
C ASN A 426 -6.13 20.64 2.87
N ILE A 427 -6.42 19.38 2.52
CA ILE A 427 -7.19 19.01 1.33
C ILE A 427 -8.70 19.07 1.61
N VAL A 428 -9.13 18.60 2.79
CA VAL A 428 -10.56 18.47 3.15
C VAL A 428 -10.92 19.16 4.48
N ASP A 429 -12.17 19.60 4.64
CA ASP A 429 -12.63 20.24 5.88
C ASP A 429 -12.64 19.26 7.07
N SER A 430 -11.80 19.54 8.07
CA SER A 430 -11.67 18.73 9.29
C SER A 430 -12.98 18.56 10.06
N LYS A 431 -13.89 19.55 10.04
CA LYS A 431 -15.16 19.45 10.78
C LYS A 431 -16.09 18.40 10.19
N VAL A 432 -16.04 18.19 8.88
CA VAL A 432 -16.88 17.24 8.16
C VAL A 432 -16.24 15.86 8.12
N PHE A 433 -14.94 15.79 7.83
CA PHE A 433 -14.25 14.53 7.55
C PHE A 433 -13.61 13.87 8.76
N MET A 434 -13.39 14.56 9.87
CA MET A 434 -12.88 13.93 11.10
C MET A 434 -13.85 12.88 11.67
N PRO A 435 -15.17 13.13 11.80
CA PRO A 435 -16.12 12.08 12.22
C PRO A 435 -16.15 10.88 11.27
N ILE A 436 -16.05 11.13 9.96
CA ILE A 436 -15.98 10.07 8.94
C ILE A 436 -14.71 9.24 9.14
N LEU A 437 -13.56 9.88 9.34
CA LEU A 437 -12.30 9.20 9.61
C LEU A 437 -12.38 8.33 10.88
N GLU A 438 -12.94 8.85 11.97
CA GLU A 438 -13.13 8.08 13.22
C GLU A 438 -14.02 6.86 13.00
N GLN A 439 -15.06 6.99 12.18
CA GLN A 439 -15.87 5.86 11.74
C GLN A 439 -15.02 4.85 10.97
N LEU A 440 -14.31 5.28 9.90
CA LEU A 440 -13.49 4.38 9.08
C LEU A 440 -12.40 3.65 9.89
N VAL A 441 -11.84 4.29 10.92
CA VAL A 441 -10.88 3.67 11.84
C VAL A 441 -11.54 2.66 12.77
N THR A 442 -12.69 3.01 13.35
CA THR A 442 -13.50 2.08 14.15
C THR A 442 -13.88 0.84 13.35
N GLU A 443 -14.06 1.03 12.04
CA GLU A 443 -14.42 -0.04 11.13
C GLU A 443 -13.23 -0.85 10.58
N ASN A 444 -12.00 -0.53 10.97
CA ASN A 444 -10.75 -1.10 10.47
C ASN A 444 -10.56 -0.96 8.94
N ILE A 445 -11.17 0.07 8.33
CA ILE A 445 -10.92 0.46 6.94
C ILE A 445 -9.62 1.27 6.87
N CYS A 446 -9.48 2.21 7.79
CA CYS A 446 -8.28 2.99 8.00
C CYS A 446 -7.59 2.59 9.30
N GLU A 447 -6.29 2.82 9.37
CA GLU A 447 -5.50 2.66 10.58
C GLU A 447 -4.70 3.94 10.85
N TYR A 448 -4.68 4.36 12.12
CA TYR A 448 -3.74 5.36 12.61
C TYR A 448 -2.33 4.77 12.76
N PHE A 449 -1.32 5.51 12.32
CA PHE A 449 0.07 5.07 12.29
C PHE A 449 1.06 6.20 12.66
N GLY A 450 2.34 5.86 12.90
CA GLY A 450 3.36 6.79 13.41
C GLY A 450 3.38 6.87 14.93
N TYR A 451 4.13 7.83 15.47
CA TYR A 451 4.31 8.05 16.93
C TYR A 451 2.96 8.11 17.66
N ASP A 452 2.03 8.86 17.06
CA ASP A 452 0.76 9.23 17.66
C ASP A 452 -0.39 9.14 16.66
N GLY A 453 -0.39 8.20 15.72
CA GLY A 453 -1.49 8.18 14.74
C GLY A 453 -1.53 9.46 13.88
N GLN A 454 -0.40 10.18 13.82
CA GLN A 454 -0.24 11.38 13.00
C GLN A 454 -0.47 11.07 11.52
N PHE A 455 -0.31 9.81 11.16
CA PHE A 455 -0.52 9.26 9.84
C PHE A 455 -1.77 8.40 9.80
N ILE A 456 -2.42 8.41 8.65
CA ILE A 456 -3.50 7.49 8.30
C ILE A 456 -3.01 6.61 7.17
N ARG A 457 -3.37 5.34 7.24
CA ARG A 457 -3.17 4.37 6.18
C ARG A 457 -4.46 3.64 5.90
N LEU A 458 -4.80 3.49 4.62
CA LEU A 458 -5.90 2.63 4.18
C LEU A 458 -5.45 1.16 4.20
N ASN A 459 -6.35 0.25 4.55
CA ASN A 459 -6.09 -1.19 4.43
C ASN A 459 -5.65 -1.54 2.99
N ASP A 460 -4.57 -2.32 2.85
CA ASP A 460 -3.96 -2.64 1.55
C ASP A 460 -4.96 -3.29 0.59
N SER A 461 -5.81 -4.20 1.06
CA SER A 461 -6.81 -4.86 0.20
C SER A 461 -7.80 -3.85 -0.39
N ILE A 462 -8.21 -2.84 0.39
CA ILE A 462 -9.14 -1.78 -0.03
C ILE A 462 -8.44 -0.83 -1.00
N ARG A 463 -7.21 -0.41 -0.68
CA ARG A 463 -6.39 0.44 -1.55
C ARG A 463 -6.13 -0.23 -2.90
N ASP A 464 -5.69 -1.49 -2.91
CA ASP A 464 -5.43 -2.26 -4.12
C ASP A 464 -6.70 -2.47 -4.93
N TYR A 465 -7.85 -2.64 -4.30
CA TYR A 465 -9.13 -2.71 -5.00
C TYR A 465 -9.46 -1.39 -5.73
N ILE A 466 -9.30 -0.24 -5.07
CA ILE A 466 -9.56 1.08 -5.66
C ILE A 466 -8.61 1.35 -6.83
N ILE A 467 -7.31 1.10 -6.64
CA ILE A 467 -6.28 1.31 -7.67
C ILE A 467 -6.51 0.37 -8.86
N ARG A 468 -6.75 -0.92 -8.64
CA ARG A 468 -6.97 -1.91 -9.72
C ARG A 468 -8.20 -1.60 -10.56
N ASN A 469 -9.28 -1.16 -9.91
CA ASN A 469 -10.54 -0.83 -10.58
C ASN A 469 -10.58 0.62 -11.09
N LYS A 470 -9.52 1.41 -10.87
CA LYS A 470 -9.41 2.81 -11.31
C LYS A 470 -10.59 3.69 -10.85
N LEU A 471 -11.05 3.50 -9.61
CA LEU A 471 -12.14 4.31 -9.09
C LEU A 471 -11.65 5.75 -8.88
N GLU A 472 -12.29 6.70 -9.56
CA GLU A 472 -11.80 8.07 -9.62
C GLU A 472 -12.08 8.88 -8.35
N VAL A 473 -11.11 9.71 -7.99
CA VAL A 473 -11.24 10.73 -6.95
C VAL A 473 -12.12 11.88 -7.47
N LYS A 474 -12.95 12.45 -6.60
CA LYS A 474 -13.78 13.62 -6.91
C LYS A 474 -12.90 14.80 -7.37
N GLU A 475 -13.32 15.50 -8.43
CA GLU A 475 -12.54 16.60 -9.03
C GLU A 475 -12.16 17.69 -8.03
N GLU A 476 -13.06 18.05 -7.11
CA GLU A 476 -12.80 19.01 -6.03
C GLU A 476 -11.55 18.66 -5.20
N PHE A 477 -11.37 17.37 -4.87
CA PHE A 477 -10.19 16.93 -4.12
C PHE A 477 -8.94 16.91 -5.00
N LYS A 478 -9.07 16.57 -6.29
CA LYS A 478 -7.94 16.63 -7.24
C LYS A 478 -7.42 18.06 -7.37
N GLU A 479 -8.30 19.05 -7.45
CA GLU A 479 -7.92 20.47 -7.48
C GLU A 479 -7.21 20.89 -6.20
N LYS A 480 -7.76 20.54 -5.03
CA LYS A 480 -7.13 20.83 -3.73
C LYS A 480 -5.74 20.20 -3.55
N VAL A 481 -5.56 18.97 -4.02
CA VAL A 481 -4.26 18.30 -4.02
C VAL A 481 -3.26 19.05 -4.92
N LYS A 482 -3.69 19.48 -6.11
CA LYS A 482 -2.84 20.28 -7.02
C LYS A 482 -2.44 21.62 -6.40
N GLU A 483 -3.39 22.32 -5.78
CA GLU A 483 -3.13 23.58 -5.05
C GLU A 483 -2.05 23.37 -3.96
N HIS A 484 -2.22 22.34 -3.13
CA HIS A 484 -1.25 22.01 -2.07
C HIS A 484 0.15 21.70 -2.64
N VAL A 485 0.24 20.92 -3.73
CA VAL A 485 1.53 20.61 -4.35
C VAL A 485 2.23 21.88 -4.86
N ILE A 486 1.49 22.81 -5.46
CA ILE A 486 2.04 24.10 -5.91
C ILE A 486 2.56 24.92 -4.72
N ASP A 487 1.82 24.96 -3.61
CA ASP A 487 2.22 25.67 -2.40
C ASP A 487 3.45 25.03 -1.75
N PHE A 488 3.52 23.70 -1.71
CA PHE A 488 4.68 22.95 -1.25
C PHE A 488 5.93 23.30 -2.08
N ILE A 489 5.83 23.34 -3.41
CA ILE A 489 6.96 23.68 -4.30
C ILE A 489 7.47 25.10 -4.02
N LYS A 490 6.55 26.06 -3.81
CA LYS A 490 6.88 27.46 -3.51
C LYS A 490 7.44 27.69 -2.11
N SER A 491 7.23 26.77 -1.17
CA SER A 491 7.69 26.92 0.21
C SER A 491 9.23 26.95 0.31
N ASP A 492 9.76 27.83 1.16
CA ASP A 492 11.21 27.95 1.39
C ASP A 492 11.76 26.80 2.26
N ASN A 493 10.96 26.27 3.19
CA ASN A 493 11.35 25.20 4.13
C ASN A 493 10.57 23.90 3.86
N LYS A 494 10.99 23.16 2.84
CA LYS A 494 10.30 21.92 2.41
C LYS A 494 10.41 20.76 3.41
N TYR A 495 11.38 20.78 4.32
CA TYR A 495 11.55 19.76 5.37
C TYR A 495 10.76 20.06 6.66
N GLU A 496 10.01 21.17 6.73
CA GLU A 496 9.01 21.37 7.79
C GLU A 496 7.78 20.47 7.60
N PHE A 497 7.52 20.05 6.36
CA PHE A 497 6.54 19.04 6.01
C PHE A 497 7.05 17.66 6.42
N ASP A 498 6.14 16.78 6.85
CA ASP A 498 6.49 15.41 7.19
C ASP A 498 6.86 14.59 5.93
N SER A 499 7.52 13.45 6.15
CA SER A 499 7.97 12.58 5.05
C SER A 499 6.85 12.13 4.10
N SER A 500 5.60 12.01 4.56
CA SER A 500 4.49 11.55 3.69
C SER A 500 4.09 12.62 2.69
N ASP A 501 4.02 13.88 3.11
CA ASP A 501 3.75 15.03 2.25
C ASP A 501 4.92 15.28 1.30
N PHE A 502 6.16 15.31 1.82
CA PHE A 502 7.36 15.53 0.99
C PHE A 502 7.47 14.52 -0.16
N LEU A 503 7.38 13.22 0.14
CA LEU A 503 7.52 12.16 -0.87
C LEU A 503 6.38 12.19 -1.89
N PHE A 504 5.16 12.50 -1.44
CA PHE A 504 3.98 12.60 -2.32
C PHE A 504 4.07 13.83 -3.23
N SER A 505 4.30 15.00 -2.64
CA SER A 505 4.29 16.28 -3.35
C SER A 505 5.39 16.37 -4.40
N ILE A 506 6.61 15.87 -4.11
CA ILE A 506 7.68 15.78 -5.13
C ILE A 506 7.31 14.79 -6.25
N LYS A 507 6.77 13.62 -5.91
CA LYS A 507 6.36 12.61 -6.91
C LYS A 507 5.28 13.17 -7.84
N GLU A 508 4.25 13.83 -7.29
CA GLU A 508 3.19 14.46 -8.07
C GLU A 508 3.70 15.64 -8.91
N ALA A 509 4.65 16.42 -8.39
CA ALA A 509 5.31 17.48 -9.16
C ALA A 509 6.05 16.90 -10.39
N ILE A 510 6.75 15.77 -10.26
CA ILE A 510 7.41 15.10 -11.41
C ILE A 510 6.37 14.58 -12.40
N LEU A 511 5.27 14.03 -11.90
CA LEU A 511 4.18 13.49 -12.73
C LEU A 511 3.53 14.59 -13.58
N ASN A 512 3.40 15.80 -13.03
CA ASN A 512 2.81 16.97 -13.68
C ASN A 512 3.83 17.87 -14.41
N GLU A 513 5.10 17.45 -14.50
CA GLU A 513 6.19 18.18 -15.18
C GLU A 513 6.49 19.58 -14.60
N GLU A 514 6.25 19.75 -13.31
CA GLU A 514 6.60 20.99 -12.59
C GLU A 514 8.12 21.14 -12.44
N ILE A 515 8.58 22.38 -12.28
CA ILE A 515 10.01 22.68 -12.05
C ILE A 515 10.34 22.41 -10.58
N ILE A 516 11.21 21.43 -10.35
CA ILE A 516 11.62 21.00 -9.01
C ILE A 516 13.13 21.19 -8.87
N ASP A 517 13.56 21.62 -7.69
CA ASP A 517 14.97 21.60 -7.33
C ASP A 517 15.50 20.15 -7.30
N GLU A 518 16.48 19.85 -8.15
CA GLU A 518 17.09 18.52 -8.24
C GLU A 518 17.73 18.07 -6.93
N THR A 519 18.08 19.00 -6.04
CA THR A 519 18.66 18.65 -4.73
C THR A 519 17.69 17.87 -3.84
N LEU A 520 16.39 17.92 -4.11
CA LEU A 520 15.34 17.30 -3.29
C LEU A 520 14.94 15.90 -3.77
N LEU A 521 15.44 15.49 -4.94
CA LEU A 521 14.98 14.27 -5.60
C LEU A 521 15.60 13.04 -4.97
N PHE A 522 14.79 12.00 -4.75
CA PHE A 522 15.21 10.66 -4.35
C PHE A 522 15.00 9.67 -5.49
N PRO A 523 15.75 8.55 -5.50
CA PRO A 523 15.55 7.48 -6.48
C PRO A 523 14.11 6.92 -6.51
N SER A 524 13.47 6.82 -5.33
CA SER A 524 12.11 6.32 -5.18
C SER A 524 11.07 7.18 -5.89
N HIS A 525 11.25 8.51 -5.95
CA HIS A 525 10.37 9.41 -6.69
C HIS A 525 10.29 9.02 -8.17
N PHE A 526 11.45 8.79 -8.80
CA PHE A 526 11.50 8.37 -10.20
C PHE A 526 10.80 7.03 -10.42
N LEU A 527 11.13 6.02 -9.61
CA LEU A 527 10.53 4.69 -9.77
C LEU A 527 9.00 4.71 -9.59
N ARG A 528 8.50 5.41 -8.56
CA ARG A 528 7.06 5.56 -8.31
C ARG A 528 6.37 6.28 -9.47
N THR A 529 6.92 7.39 -9.95
CA THR A 529 6.36 8.13 -11.09
C THR A 529 6.41 7.31 -12.39
N MET A 530 7.50 6.56 -12.63
CA MET A 530 7.60 5.66 -13.80
C MET A 530 6.53 4.57 -13.78
N LYS A 531 6.20 4.02 -12.62
CA LYS A 531 5.11 3.02 -12.48
C LYS A 531 3.77 3.60 -12.90
N ASP A 532 3.43 4.79 -12.40
CA ASP A 532 2.15 5.45 -12.71
C ASP A 532 2.06 5.82 -14.19
N LEU A 533 3.12 6.41 -14.76
CA LEU A 533 3.20 6.75 -16.19
C LEU A 533 3.07 5.49 -17.08
N TYR A 534 3.70 4.38 -16.70
CA TYR A 534 3.58 3.13 -17.43
C TYR A 534 2.13 2.60 -17.43
N HIS A 535 1.45 2.67 -16.28
CA HIS A 535 0.04 2.28 -16.16
C HIS A 535 -0.90 3.23 -16.93
N ASN A 536 -0.54 4.51 -17.00
CA ASN A 536 -1.22 5.55 -17.79
C ASN A 536 -0.81 5.57 -19.28
N ARG A 537 0.02 4.61 -19.71
CA ARG A 537 0.49 4.43 -21.09
C ARG A 537 1.37 5.57 -21.64
N ASN A 538 1.92 6.42 -20.79
CA ASN A 538 2.89 7.44 -21.18
C ASN A 538 4.32 6.86 -21.18
N TYR A 539 4.61 6.00 -22.16
CA TYR A 539 5.88 5.25 -22.23
C TYR A 539 7.09 6.14 -22.53
N THR A 540 6.92 7.19 -23.33
CA THR A 540 7.98 8.15 -23.66
C THR A 540 8.53 8.80 -22.40
N ARG A 541 7.64 9.28 -21.52
CA ARG A 541 8.04 9.89 -20.26
C ARG A 541 8.72 8.91 -19.31
N VAL A 542 8.30 7.65 -19.28
CA VAL A 542 8.98 6.59 -18.51
C VAL A 542 10.43 6.43 -18.98
N ILE A 543 10.67 6.45 -20.28
CA ILE A 543 12.02 6.32 -20.86
C ILE A 543 12.88 7.53 -20.48
N GLU A 544 12.35 8.75 -20.61
CA GLU A 544 13.06 9.98 -20.23
C GLU A 544 13.47 9.99 -18.75
N LEU A 545 12.54 9.65 -17.85
CA LEU A 545 12.81 9.63 -16.41
C LEU A 545 13.82 8.54 -16.05
N ALA A 546 13.73 7.36 -16.68
CA ALA A 546 14.68 6.28 -16.49
C ALA A 546 16.09 6.68 -16.93
N ASP A 547 16.23 7.31 -18.10
CA ASP A 547 17.52 7.76 -18.59
C ASP A 547 18.14 8.79 -17.63
N LYS A 548 17.35 9.78 -17.18
CA LYS A 548 17.79 10.80 -16.22
C LYS A 548 18.28 10.22 -14.89
N VAL A 549 17.57 9.25 -14.31
CA VAL A 549 17.96 8.68 -13.01
C VAL A 549 19.11 7.67 -13.14
N LEU A 550 19.22 6.95 -14.27
CA LEU A 550 20.28 5.98 -14.51
C LEU A 550 21.65 6.63 -14.81
N GLU A 551 21.70 7.92 -15.16
CA GLU A 551 22.95 8.70 -15.15
C GLU A 551 23.65 8.68 -13.78
N LYS A 552 22.88 8.42 -12.71
CA LYS A 552 23.33 8.43 -11.31
C LYS A 552 23.34 7.02 -10.72
N GLU A 553 23.38 5.96 -11.54
CA GLU A 553 23.21 4.56 -11.09
C GLU A 553 24.21 4.13 -10.01
N ASP A 554 25.45 4.63 -10.04
CA ASP A 554 26.50 4.31 -9.06
C ASP A 554 26.15 4.76 -7.63
N PHE A 555 25.23 5.72 -7.51
CA PHE A 555 24.80 6.27 -6.23
C PHE A 555 23.52 5.62 -5.71
N ILE A 556 22.90 4.68 -6.43
CA ILE A 556 21.58 4.12 -6.11
C ILE A 556 21.72 2.65 -5.69
N ASP A 557 20.84 2.18 -4.80
CA ASP A 557 20.82 0.76 -4.41
C ASP A 557 20.57 -0.16 -5.62
N TYR A 558 21.29 -1.28 -5.66
CA TYR A 558 21.27 -2.25 -6.75
C TYR A 558 19.86 -2.74 -7.10
N TYR A 559 19.02 -3.06 -6.10
CA TYR A 559 17.68 -3.59 -6.35
C TYR A 559 16.78 -2.54 -7.00
N LEU A 560 16.89 -1.29 -6.55
CA LEU A 560 16.13 -0.19 -7.12
C LEU A 560 16.59 0.16 -8.55
N VAL A 561 17.90 0.15 -8.82
CA VAL A 561 18.44 0.29 -10.18
C VAL A 561 17.89 -0.81 -11.09
N ASN A 562 17.85 -2.06 -10.61
CA ASN A 562 17.32 -3.17 -11.37
C ASN A 562 15.83 -2.99 -11.70
N ASP A 563 15.02 -2.48 -10.75
CA ASP A 563 13.61 -2.18 -10.97
C ASP A 563 13.40 -1.01 -11.96
N ILE A 564 14.21 0.05 -11.89
CA ILE A 564 14.21 1.14 -12.87
C ILE A 564 14.53 0.60 -14.27
N LYS A 565 15.58 -0.22 -14.41
CA LYS A 565 15.96 -0.87 -15.68
C LYS A 565 14.84 -1.79 -16.20
N TYR A 566 14.15 -2.49 -15.32
CA TYR A 566 13.01 -3.34 -15.66
C TYR A 566 11.85 -2.52 -16.26
N TYR A 567 11.47 -1.41 -15.62
CA TYR A 567 10.41 -0.52 -16.14
C TYR A 567 10.81 0.20 -17.43
N LEU A 568 12.07 0.63 -17.56
CA LEU A 568 12.63 1.13 -18.82
C LEU A 568 12.45 0.09 -19.94
N CYS A 569 12.86 -1.16 -19.70
CA CYS A 569 12.71 -2.23 -20.68
C CYS A 569 11.25 -2.50 -21.06
N LEU A 570 10.32 -2.46 -20.09
CA LEU A 570 8.90 -2.60 -20.37
C LEU A 570 8.37 -1.46 -21.25
N ALA A 571 8.76 -0.21 -20.96
CA ALA A 571 8.37 0.96 -21.74
C ALA A 571 8.93 0.88 -23.17
N LEU A 572 10.21 0.57 -23.33
CA LEU A 572 10.85 0.36 -24.65
C LEU A 572 10.16 -0.76 -25.43
N ALA A 573 9.81 -1.87 -24.77
CA ALA A 573 9.12 -2.98 -25.41
C ALA A 573 7.72 -2.56 -25.91
N LYS A 574 6.98 -1.77 -25.12
CA LYS A 574 5.68 -1.20 -25.51
C LYS A 574 5.79 -0.21 -26.67
N SER A 575 6.83 0.62 -26.68
CA SER A 575 7.16 1.54 -27.77
C SER A 575 7.75 0.84 -29.01
N ARG A 576 7.94 -0.49 -28.96
CA ARG A 576 8.53 -1.31 -30.03
C ARG A 576 9.97 -0.91 -30.40
N GLU A 577 10.68 -0.28 -29.47
CA GLU A 577 12.04 0.20 -29.70
C GLU A 577 13.07 -0.93 -29.63
N LYS A 578 13.99 -0.98 -30.60
CA LYS A 578 15.04 -2.00 -30.64
C LYS A 578 16.05 -1.86 -29.49
N ARG A 579 16.15 -0.68 -28.86
CA ARG A 579 17.02 -0.39 -27.70
C ARG A 579 16.80 -1.39 -26.55
N VAL A 580 15.61 -1.96 -26.41
CA VAL A 580 15.33 -2.99 -25.40
C VAL A 580 16.30 -4.18 -25.49
N LEU A 581 16.79 -4.55 -26.68
CA LEU A 581 17.66 -5.71 -26.86
C LEU A 581 19.05 -5.52 -26.27
N SER A 582 19.53 -4.28 -26.18
CA SER A 582 20.77 -3.94 -25.48
C SER A 582 20.53 -3.71 -23.99
N GLU A 583 19.47 -2.98 -23.62
CA GLU A 583 19.18 -2.66 -22.21
C GLU A 583 18.85 -3.91 -21.39
N VAL A 584 18.13 -4.88 -21.96
CA VAL A 584 17.77 -6.13 -21.26
C VAL A 584 18.99 -6.98 -20.89
N GLN A 585 20.14 -6.78 -21.53
CA GLN A 585 21.39 -7.48 -21.16
C GLN A 585 21.90 -7.07 -19.78
N ARG A 586 21.43 -5.91 -19.26
CA ARG A 586 21.73 -5.42 -17.91
C ARG A 586 20.83 -6.02 -16.83
N LEU A 587 19.80 -6.77 -17.23
CA LEU A 587 18.92 -7.54 -16.34
C LEU A 587 19.35 -9.01 -16.32
N ASN A 588 19.19 -9.66 -15.17
CA ASN A 588 19.58 -11.06 -14.97
C ASN A 588 18.36 -11.97 -14.69
N GLY A 589 18.57 -13.28 -14.83
CA GLY A 589 17.61 -14.30 -14.41
C GLY A 589 16.26 -14.29 -15.15
N ASP A 590 15.17 -14.48 -14.41
CA ASP A 590 13.83 -14.64 -15.00
C ASP A 590 13.32 -13.35 -15.64
N GLN A 591 13.68 -12.18 -15.10
CA GLN A 591 13.28 -10.87 -15.63
C GLN A 591 13.81 -10.65 -17.05
N HIS A 592 15.06 -11.05 -17.31
CA HIS A 592 15.67 -10.97 -18.64
C HIS A 592 14.87 -11.74 -19.69
N ASN A 593 14.56 -13.02 -19.40
CA ASN A 593 13.78 -13.85 -20.32
C ASN A 593 12.34 -13.36 -20.45
N PHE A 594 11.76 -12.82 -19.39
CA PHE A 594 10.41 -12.23 -19.43
C PHE A 594 10.35 -11.04 -20.38
N ILE A 595 11.26 -10.07 -20.24
CA ILE A 595 11.31 -8.88 -21.09
C ILE A 595 11.50 -9.26 -22.57
N LEU A 596 12.42 -10.18 -22.86
CA LEU A 596 12.62 -10.64 -24.25
C LEU A 596 11.36 -11.32 -24.80
N GLY A 597 10.76 -12.23 -24.04
CA GLY A 597 9.51 -12.89 -24.44
C GLY A 597 8.38 -11.89 -24.67
N TYR A 598 8.26 -10.91 -23.77
CA TYR A 598 7.29 -9.82 -23.84
C TYR A 598 7.48 -8.95 -25.09
N TYR A 599 8.72 -8.51 -25.35
CA TYR A 599 9.05 -7.71 -26.52
C TYR A 599 8.78 -8.48 -27.82
N TYR A 600 9.24 -9.72 -27.92
CA TYR A 600 9.02 -10.54 -29.11
C TYR A 600 7.54 -10.77 -29.38
N ARG A 601 6.71 -10.94 -28.34
CA ARG A 601 5.26 -11.00 -28.49
C ARG A 601 4.71 -9.70 -29.07
N ILE A 602 5.11 -8.53 -28.54
CA ILE A 602 4.60 -7.23 -29.01
C ILE A 602 4.95 -7.00 -30.48
N ILE A 603 6.16 -7.34 -30.91
CA ILE A 603 6.57 -7.23 -32.31
C ILE A 603 6.09 -8.41 -33.17
N GLY A 604 5.40 -9.39 -32.59
CA GLY A 604 4.77 -10.55 -33.23
C GLY A 604 5.72 -11.64 -33.71
N LYS A 605 6.91 -11.76 -33.12
CA LYS A 605 7.82 -12.90 -33.29
C LYS A 605 7.47 -13.98 -32.27
N TYR A 606 6.34 -14.68 -32.46
CA TYR A 606 5.78 -15.54 -31.43
C TYR A 606 6.65 -16.76 -31.10
N ASP A 607 7.37 -17.34 -32.08
CA ASP A 607 8.27 -18.47 -31.82
C ASP A 607 9.36 -18.11 -30.81
N LEU A 608 10.02 -16.97 -31.02
CA LEU A 608 11.03 -16.44 -30.09
C LEU A 608 10.42 -16.07 -28.73
N ALA A 609 9.18 -15.57 -28.73
CA ALA A 609 8.47 -15.24 -27.50
C ALA A 609 8.20 -16.49 -26.66
N ILE A 610 7.68 -17.56 -27.29
CA ILE A 610 7.42 -18.86 -26.68
C ILE A 610 8.72 -19.46 -26.15
N GLU A 611 9.79 -19.46 -26.94
CA GLU A 611 11.10 -19.98 -26.51
C GLU A 611 11.58 -19.33 -25.22
N ARG A 612 11.45 -18.00 -25.12
CA ARG A 612 11.89 -17.24 -23.93
C ARG A 612 10.96 -17.44 -22.73
N LEU A 613 9.65 -17.42 -22.94
CA LEU A 613 8.66 -17.58 -21.86
C LEU A 613 8.62 -19.00 -21.28
N ASN A 614 8.83 -20.03 -22.11
CA ASN A 614 8.90 -21.42 -21.64
C ASN A 614 10.01 -21.66 -20.61
N ARG A 615 11.12 -20.91 -20.69
CA ARG A 615 12.21 -21.00 -19.70
C ARG A 615 11.79 -20.56 -18.30
N ILE A 616 10.74 -19.76 -18.19
CA ILE A 616 10.32 -19.10 -16.94
C ILE A 616 8.86 -19.37 -16.56
N VAL A 617 8.12 -20.17 -17.32
CA VAL A 617 6.69 -20.44 -17.08
C VAL A 617 6.43 -21.17 -15.75
N ASN A 618 7.45 -21.81 -15.19
CA ASN A 618 7.42 -22.48 -13.88
C ASN A 618 8.25 -21.73 -12.82
N SER A 619 8.67 -20.49 -13.09
CA SER A 619 9.44 -19.68 -12.14
C SER A 619 8.57 -19.18 -10.99
N LYS A 620 9.02 -19.31 -9.75
CA LYS A 620 8.20 -19.00 -8.56
C LYS A 620 7.64 -17.56 -8.53
N TYR A 621 8.37 -16.59 -9.09
CA TYR A 621 8.03 -15.17 -8.94
C TYR A 621 7.45 -14.53 -10.22
N ILE A 622 7.72 -15.08 -11.40
CA ILE A 622 7.28 -14.51 -12.69
C ILE A 622 6.27 -15.41 -13.40
N GLN A 623 6.05 -16.64 -12.94
CA GLN A 623 5.14 -17.62 -13.54
C GLN A 623 3.77 -17.06 -13.92
N ALA A 624 3.05 -16.35 -13.03
CA ALA A 624 1.74 -15.77 -13.36
C ALA A 624 1.81 -14.81 -14.56
N ARG A 625 2.81 -13.92 -14.59
CA ARG A 625 3.02 -13.01 -15.73
C ARG A 625 3.39 -13.77 -16.99
N ALA A 626 4.32 -14.73 -16.90
CA ALA A 626 4.76 -15.53 -18.03
C ALA A 626 3.60 -16.34 -18.63
N LYS A 627 2.81 -17.04 -17.80
CA LYS A 627 1.60 -17.76 -18.21
C LYS A 627 0.60 -16.84 -18.88
N ARG A 628 0.36 -15.64 -18.33
CA ARG A 628 -0.55 -14.67 -18.95
C ARG A 628 -0.07 -14.26 -20.34
N GLU A 629 1.21 -13.98 -20.52
CA GLU A 629 1.75 -13.66 -21.85
C GLU A 629 1.69 -14.87 -22.81
N MET A 630 1.90 -16.10 -22.32
CA MET A 630 1.69 -17.34 -23.09
C MET A 630 0.25 -17.48 -23.57
N VAL A 631 -0.74 -17.23 -22.70
CA VAL A 631 -2.17 -17.24 -23.07
C VAL A 631 -2.44 -16.23 -24.17
N HIS A 632 -1.90 -15.00 -24.07
CA HIS A 632 -2.05 -14.00 -25.12
C HIS A 632 -1.45 -14.44 -26.46
N ILE A 633 -0.27 -15.07 -26.45
CA ILE A 633 0.35 -15.59 -27.68
C ILE A 633 -0.57 -16.62 -28.32
N TYR A 634 -0.98 -17.64 -27.56
CA TYR A 634 -1.81 -18.72 -28.08
C TYR A 634 -3.18 -18.24 -28.56
N ILE A 635 -3.83 -17.28 -27.89
CA ILE A 635 -5.06 -16.66 -28.39
C ILE A 635 -4.81 -15.95 -29.73
N GLN A 636 -3.71 -15.21 -29.85
CA GLN A 636 -3.39 -14.52 -31.11
C GLN A 636 -3.08 -15.48 -32.26
N THR A 637 -2.55 -16.67 -31.96
CA THR A 637 -2.22 -17.72 -32.93
C THR A 637 -3.29 -18.82 -33.06
N GLU A 638 -4.47 -18.65 -32.45
CA GLU A 638 -5.59 -19.63 -32.42
C GLU A 638 -5.27 -20.99 -31.76
N GLY A 639 -4.19 -21.08 -30.99
CA GLY A 639 -3.83 -22.24 -30.17
C GLY A 639 -4.62 -22.34 -28.87
N TYR A 640 -5.95 -22.18 -28.90
CA TYR A 640 -6.79 -22.08 -27.69
C TYR A 640 -6.67 -23.30 -26.76
N SER A 641 -6.55 -24.49 -27.34
CA SER A 641 -6.36 -25.75 -26.58
C SER A 641 -5.06 -25.73 -25.77
N ASN A 642 -3.98 -25.15 -26.30
CA ASN A 642 -2.69 -25.00 -25.60
C ASN A 642 -2.76 -23.89 -24.54
N ALA A 643 -3.60 -22.87 -24.73
CA ALA A 643 -3.80 -21.78 -23.78
C ALA A 643 -4.63 -22.18 -22.55
N LEU A 644 -5.52 -23.17 -22.69
CA LEU A 644 -6.59 -23.46 -21.73
C LEU A 644 -6.06 -23.72 -20.31
N THR A 645 -5.00 -24.53 -20.17
CA THR A 645 -4.40 -24.84 -18.87
C THR A 645 -3.83 -23.58 -18.22
N TYR A 646 -3.05 -22.80 -18.96
CA TYR A 646 -2.47 -21.55 -18.45
C TYR A 646 -3.54 -20.49 -18.11
N ALA A 647 -4.62 -20.42 -18.90
CA ALA A 647 -5.72 -19.49 -18.65
C ALA A 647 -6.50 -19.88 -17.39
N LYS A 648 -6.77 -21.18 -17.21
CA LYS A 648 -7.41 -21.72 -16.00
C LYS A 648 -6.58 -21.45 -14.74
N GLU A 649 -5.27 -21.69 -14.80
CA GLU A 649 -4.37 -21.45 -13.66
C GLU A 649 -4.34 -19.97 -13.27
N ASN A 650 -4.22 -19.06 -14.24
CA ASN A 650 -4.28 -17.61 -13.96
C ASN A 650 -5.63 -17.17 -13.35
N TYR A 651 -6.74 -17.74 -13.84
CA TYR A 651 -8.06 -17.48 -13.25
C TYR A 651 -8.16 -17.99 -11.82
N LEU A 652 -7.69 -19.21 -11.54
CA LEU A 652 -7.73 -19.78 -10.19
C LEU A 652 -6.84 -19.02 -9.20
N GLU A 653 -5.69 -18.52 -9.66
CA GLU A 653 -4.79 -17.69 -8.84
C GLU A 653 -5.36 -16.28 -8.55
N ASN A 654 -6.22 -15.73 -9.43
CA ASN A 654 -6.77 -14.38 -9.31
C ASN A 654 -8.22 -14.31 -9.85
N LYS A 655 -9.17 -14.97 -9.16
CA LYS A 655 -10.57 -15.09 -9.61
C LYS A 655 -11.28 -13.75 -9.80
N ASN A 656 -10.89 -12.74 -9.03
CA ASN A 656 -11.50 -11.41 -9.08
C ASN A 656 -11.05 -10.54 -10.27
N ASN A 657 -10.01 -10.93 -11.01
CA ASN A 657 -9.49 -10.15 -12.11
C ASN A 657 -10.27 -10.41 -13.40
N ILE A 658 -11.09 -9.43 -13.81
CA ILE A 658 -11.95 -9.49 -15.01
C ILE A 658 -11.19 -9.92 -16.28
N TYR A 659 -9.92 -9.53 -16.42
CA TYR A 659 -9.10 -9.90 -17.58
C TYR A 659 -8.73 -11.39 -17.58
N HIS A 660 -8.49 -12.00 -16.41
CA HIS A 660 -8.22 -13.43 -16.31
C HIS A 660 -9.48 -14.26 -16.57
N ILE A 661 -10.63 -13.79 -16.10
CA ILE A 661 -11.94 -14.40 -16.40
C ILE A 661 -12.17 -14.37 -17.91
N LEU A 662 -11.97 -13.21 -18.56
CA LEU A 662 -12.15 -13.06 -20.01
C LEU A 662 -11.21 -13.99 -20.81
N LEU A 663 -9.93 -14.07 -20.43
CA LEU A 663 -8.97 -14.94 -21.11
C LEU A 663 -9.34 -16.42 -20.97
N TYR A 664 -9.78 -16.85 -19.79
CA TYR A 664 -10.21 -18.23 -19.56
C TYR A 664 -11.50 -18.55 -20.33
N PHE A 665 -12.49 -17.65 -20.28
CA PHE A 665 -13.72 -17.73 -21.07
C PHE A 665 -13.42 -17.86 -22.57
N THR A 666 -12.55 -17.00 -23.11
CA THR A 666 -12.14 -17.02 -24.52
C THR A 666 -11.53 -18.39 -24.89
N CYS A 667 -10.64 -18.93 -24.06
CA CYS A 667 -10.04 -20.24 -24.31
C CYS A 667 -11.08 -21.37 -24.29
N ILE A 668 -12.06 -21.33 -23.37
CA ILE A 668 -13.14 -22.33 -23.33
C ILE A 668 -13.98 -22.28 -24.59
N ILE A 669 -14.44 -21.09 -24.97
CA ILE A 669 -15.36 -20.86 -26.08
C ILE A 669 -14.80 -21.35 -27.42
N TYR A 670 -13.55 -21.00 -27.71
CA TYR A 670 -12.91 -21.31 -29.00
C TYR A 670 -12.12 -22.63 -29.00
N SER A 671 -12.03 -23.34 -27.87
CA SER A 671 -11.40 -24.67 -27.83
C SER A 671 -12.26 -25.74 -28.49
N ASP A 672 -11.63 -26.80 -29.01
CA ASP A 672 -12.32 -27.95 -29.61
C ASP A 672 -13.22 -28.71 -28.60
N LYS A 673 -13.02 -28.49 -27.29
CA LYS A 673 -13.77 -29.12 -26.20
C LYS A 673 -14.87 -28.21 -25.63
N ASN A 674 -15.29 -27.18 -26.36
CA ASN A 674 -16.24 -26.18 -25.85
C ASN A 674 -17.57 -26.76 -25.34
N GLN A 675 -18.09 -27.83 -25.94
CA GLN A 675 -19.35 -28.48 -25.50
C GLN A 675 -19.23 -29.09 -24.10
N ASN A 676 -18.08 -29.65 -23.76
CA ASN A 676 -17.85 -30.28 -22.45
C ASN A 676 -17.79 -29.25 -21.31
N ASN A 677 -17.56 -27.98 -21.66
CA ASN A 677 -17.36 -26.89 -20.71
C ASN A 677 -18.51 -25.87 -20.73
N LYS A 678 -19.69 -26.22 -21.28
CA LYS A 678 -20.84 -25.32 -21.40
C LYS A 678 -21.21 -24.66 -20.07
N SER A 679 -21.31 -25.43 -18.97
CA SER A 679 -21.64 -24.89 -17.65
C SER A 679 -20.62 -23.86 -17.16
N ILE A 680 -19.34 -24.16 -17.33
CA ILE A 680 -18.23 -23.26 -16.94
C ILE A 680 -18.26 -21.99 -17.79
N ALA A 681 -18.54 -22.09 -19.09
CA ALA A 681 -18.64 -20.91 -19.95
C ALA A 681 -19.75 -19.95 -19.51
N TYR A 682 -20.94 -20.47 -19.18
CA TYR A 682 -22.03 -19.64 -18.65
C TYR A 682 -21.67 -19.04 -17.29
N GLN A 683 -21.06 -19.81 -16.39
CA GLN A 683 -20.58 -19.29 -15.10
C GLN A 683 -19.64 -18.09 -15.30
N LEU A 684 -18.61 -18.23 -16.14
CA LEU A 684 -17.66 -17.15 -16.42
C LEU A 684 -18.31 -15.96 -17.13
N ALA A 685 -19.31 -16.20 -18.00
CA ALA A 685 -20.07 -15.13 -18.64
C ALA A 685 -20.87 -14.30 -17.63
N THR A 686 -21.52 -14.95 -16.66
CA THR A 686 -22.21 -14.27 -15.55
C THR A 686 -21.22 -13.50 -14.67
N GLU A 687 -20.09 -14.10 -14.29
CA GLU A 687 -19.03 -13.40 -13.53
C GLU A 687 -18.49 -12.17 -14.29
N LEU A 688 -18.36 -12.26 -15.62
CA LEU A 688 -17.97 -11.13 -16.47
C LEU A 688 -19.05 -10.05 -16.53
N GLU A 689 -20.33 -10.43 -16.61
CA GLU A 689 -21.45 -9.50 -16.65
C GLU A 689 -21.52 -8.65 -15.38
N GLU A 690 -21.55 -9.29 -14.21
CA GLU A 690 -21.57 -8.62 -12.91
C GLU A 690 -20.41 -7.63 -12.76
N LYS A 691 -19.18 -8.06 -13.07
CA LYS A 691 -17.98 -7.20 -12.97
C LYS A 691 -17.91 -6.12 -14.05
N SER A 692 -18.49 -6.38 -15.23
CA SER A 692 -18.52 -5.40 -16.32
C SER A 692 -19.45 -4.24 -16.04
N GLU A 693 -20.53 -4.47 -15.28
CA GLU A 693 -21.40 -3.39 -14.81
C GLU A 693 -20.66 -2.47 -13.81
N GLU A 694 -19.92 -3.06 -12.86
CA GLU A 694 -19.15 -2.32 -11.86
C GLU A 694 -18.09 -1.40 -12.49
N ILE A 695 -17.40 -1.86 -13.54
CA ILE A 695 -16.26 -1.16 -14.17
C ILE A 695 -16.66 -0.50 -15.51
N GLN A 696 -17.93 -0.61 -15.90
CA GLN A 696 -18.49 -0.11 -17.17
C GLN A 696 -17.68 -0.56 -18.40
N THR A 697 -17.61 -1.89 -18.64
CA THR A 697 -16.88 -2.46 -19.79
C THR A 697 -17.74 -3.36 -20.68
N ASP A 698 -17.29 -3.61 -21.92
CA ASP A 698 -18.01 -4.42 -22.90
C ASP A 698 -17.91 -5.96 -22.69
N MET A 699 -17.06 -6.42 -21.75
CA MET A 699 -16.62 -7.81 -21.69
C MET A 699 -17.77 -8.79 -21.41
N GLY A 700 -18.65 -8.45 -20.47
CA GLY A 700 -19.81 -9.26 -20.10
C GLY A 700 -20.79 -9.42 -21.26
N ARG A 701 -21.18 -8.33 -21.92
CA ARG A 701 -22.11 -8.36 -23.07
C ARG A 701 -21.56 -9.20 -24.22
N ARG A 702 -20.25 -9.10 -24.50
CA ARG A 702 -19.59 -9.96 -25.50
C ARG A 702 -19.63 -11.44 -25.12
N ALA A 703 -19.38 -11.75 -23.85
CA ALA A 703 -19.43 -13.12 -23.36
C ALA A 703 -20.83 -13.73 -23.49
N GLN A 704 -21.87 -12.97 -23.10
CA GLN A 704 -23.27 -13.39 -23.26
C GLN A 704 -23.64 -13.63 -24.73
N ALA A 705 -23.28 -12.69 -25.62
CA ALA A 705 -23.55 -12.83 -27.05
C ALA A 705 -22.89 -14.10 -27.64
N LEU A 706 -21.65 -14.41 -27.24
CA LEU A 706 -20.94 -15.63 -27.66
C LEU A 706 -21.59 -16.90 -27.12
N CYS A 707 -22.02 -16.92 -25.86
CA CYS A 707 -22.75 -18.06 -25.28
C CYS A 707 -24.04 -18.35 -26.06
N VAL A 708 -24.82 -17.31 -26.37
CA VAL A 708 -26.05 -17.44 -27.17
C VAL A 708 -25.74 -17.97 -28.57
N ALA A 709 -24.73 -17.41 -29.25
CA ALA A 709 -24.34 -17.87 -30.58
C ALA A 709 -23.92 -19.34 -30.60
N ILE A 710 -23.06 -19.75 -29.65
CA ILE A 710 -22.37 -21.04 -29.69
C ILE A 710 -23.19 -22.16 -29.04
N TYR A 711 -23.90 -21.89 -27.96
CA TYR A 711 -24.62 -22.93 -27.21
C TYR A 711 -26.13 -22.95 -27.46
N GLU A 712 -26.75 -21.80 -27.74
CA GLU A 712 -28.18 -21.72 -28.09
C GLU A 712 -28.41 -21.77 -29.61
N LYS A 713 -27.37 -21.52 -30.41
CA LYS A 713 -27.45 -21.44 -31.90
C LYS A 713 -28.46 -20.40 -32.38
N ASN A 714 -28.69 -19.35 -31.60
CA ASN A 714 -29.64 -18.29 -31.93
C ASN A 714 -28.92 -17.08 -32.54
N HIS A 715 -28.95 -16.98 -33.87
CA HIS A 715 -28.31 -15.90 -34.63
C HIS A 715 -28.89 -14.53 -34.29
N GLU A 716 -30.20 -14.34 -34.40
CA GLU A 716 -30.86 -13.05 -34.19
C GLU A 716 -30.57 -12.47 -32.79
N LYS A 717 -30.73 -13.29 -31.74
CA LYS A 717 -30.47 -12.86 -30.36
C LYS A 717 -29.00 -12.54 -30.14
N SER A 718 -28.08 -13.32 -30.70
CA SER A 718 -26.64 -13.05 -30.55
C SER A 718 -26.20 -11.76 -31.26
N ILE A 719 -26.77 -11.47 -32.44
CA ILE A 719 -26.50 -10.25 -33.22
C ILE A 719 -27.11 -9.03 -32.51
N LEU A 720 -28.31 -9.15 -31.91
CA LEU A 720 -28.91 -8.09 -31.12
C LEU A 720 -28.01 -7.69 -29.94
N LEU A 721 -27.63 -8.66 -29.11
CA LEU A 721 -26.79 -8.43 -27.92
C LEU A 721 -25.44 -7.79 -28.28
N ILE A 722 -24.79 -8.24 -29.35
CA ILE A 722 -23.50 -7.68 -29.74
C ILE A 722 -23.64 -6.26 -30.33
N ASN A 723 -24.72 -5.97 -31.06
CA ASN A 723 -24.98 -4.62 -31.56
C ASN A 723 -25.29 -3.64 -30.42
N GLU A 724 -25.99 -4.09 -29.37
CA GLU A 724 -26.17 -3.29 -28.15
C GLU A 724 -24.84 -2.97 -27.45
N ALA A 725 -23.90 -3.92 -27.45
CA ALA A 725 -22.54 -3.68 -26.94
C ALA A 725 -21.76 -2.68 -27.82
N ILE A 726 -21.83 -2.81 -29.15
CA ILE A 726 -21.21 -1.85 -30.10
C ILE A 726 -21.77 -0.44 -29.88
N TYR A 727 -23.08 -0.32 -29.67
CA TYR A 727 -23.73 0.97 -29.44
C TYR A 727 -23.32 1.61 -28.11
N ALA A 728 -23.25 0.82 -27.05
CA ALA A 728 -22.88 1.31 -25.71
C ALA A 728 -21.39 1.65 -25.60
N PHE A 729 -20.51 0.96 -26.34
CA PHE A 729 -19.05 1.08 -26.22
C PHE A 729 -18.40 1.43 -27.56
N LYS A 730 -18.72 2.62 -28.09
CA LYS A 730 -18.31 3.08 -29.43
C LYS A 730 -16.79 3.15 -29.63
N ASP A 731 -16.05 3.46 -28.57
CA ASP A 731 -14.58 3.57 -28.62
C ASP A 731 -13.86 2.21 -28.51
N SER A 732 -14.62 1.12 -28.32
CA SER A 732 -14.08 -0.24 -28.20
C SER A 732 -14.23 -1.01 -29.51
N HIS A 733 -13.12 -1.51 -30.04
CA HIS A 733 -13.12 -2.38 -31.22
C HIS A 733 -13.45 -3.84 -30.88
N TYR A 734 -13.42 -4.25 -29.61
CA TYR A 734 -13.63 -5.65 -29.22
C TYR A 734 -15.04 -6.17 -29.54
N PRO A 735 -16.14 -5.39 -29.37
CA PRO A 735 -17.47 -5.80 -29.80
C PRO A 735 -17.56 -6.10 -31.30
N LEU A 736 -16.86 -5.32 -32.15
CA LEU A 736 -16.80 -5.57 -33.59
C LEU A 736 -16.07 -6.88 -33.92
N LEU A 737 -14.98 -7.18 -33.21
CA LEU A 737 -14.29 -8.47 -33.36
C LEU A 737 -15.21 -9.65 -33.00
N THR A 738 -15.97 -9.52 -31.91
CA THR A 738 -16.94 -10.55 -31.51
C THR A 738 -18.12 -10.65 -32.48
N LYS A 739 -18.61 -9.53 -33.05
CA LYS A 739 -19.61 -9.56 -34.13
C LYS A 739 -19.09 -10.33 -35.35
N PHE A 740 -17.83 -10.10 -35.73
CA PHE A 740 -17.19 -10.84 -36.81
C PHE A 740 -17.12 -12.34 -36.51
N ASP A 741 -16.74 -12.74 -35.30
CA ASP A 741 -16.66 -14.13 -34.90
C ASP A 741 -18.04 -14.83 -34.91
N ILE A 742 -19.07 -14.16 -34.38
CA ILE A 742 -20.47 -14.64 -34.43
C ILE A 742 -20.93 -14.79 -35.89
N ALA A 743 -20.68 -13.79 -36.73
CA ALA A 743 -21.04 -13.82 -38.14
C ALA A 743 -20.33 -14.96 -38.89
N THR A 744 -19.04 -15.17 -38.61
CA THR A 744 -18.24 -16.28 -39.14
C THR A 744 -18.83 -17.63 -38.73
N PHE A 745 -19.30 -17.75 -37.48
CA PHE A 745 -19.92 -18.97 -36.97
C PHE A 745 -21.20 -19.34 -37.74
N PHE A 746 -22.04 -18.35 -38.07
CA PHE A 746 -23.30 -18.53 -38.82
C PHE A 746 -23.18 -18.41 -40.35
N ASN A 747 -21.98 -18.16 -40.89
CA ASN A 747 -21.75 -17.84 -42.31
C ASN A 747 -22.52 -16.61 -42.81
N ASP A 748 -22.70 -15.60 -41.95
CA ASP A 748 -23.35 -14.34 -42.27
C ASP A 748 -22.33 -13.35 -42.88
N ILE A 749 -22.09 -13.51 -44.18
CA ILE A 749 -21.12 -12.70 -44.94
C ILE A 749 -21.45 -11.20 -44.86
N LYS A 750 -22.73 -10.83 -44.78
CA LYS A 750 -23.14 -9.41 -44.70
C LYS A 750 -22.65 -8.80 -43.39
N SER A 751 -22.92 -9.45 -42.25
CA SER A 751 -22.44 -8.99 -40.95
C SER A 751 -20.91 -9.01 -40.83
N MET A 752 -20.23 -9.97 -41.49
CA MET A 752 -18.76 -9.99 -41.56
C MET A 752 -18.22 -8.75 -42.28
N LYS A 753 -18.81 -8.35 -43.41
CA LYS A 753 -18.44 -7.14 -44.16
C LYS A 753 -18.65 -5.88 -43.33
N GLU A 754 -19.81 -5.75 -42.69
CA GLU A 754 -20.11 -4.62 -41.81
C GLU A 754 -19.08 -4.49 -40.69
N ALA A 755 -18.75 -5.60 -40.02
CA ALA A 755 -17.76 -5.60 -38.95
C ALA A 755 -16.36 -5.22 -39.45
N ILE A 756 -15.91 -5.77 -40.58
CA ILE A 756 -14.60 -5.42 -41.18
C ILE A 756 -14.55 -3.95 -41.57
N PHE A 757 -15.60 -3.43 -42.22
CA PHE A 757 -15.68 -2.04 -42.62
C PHE A 757 -15.52 -1.10 -41.41
N SER A 758 -16.23 -1.37 -40.31
CA SER A 758 -16.06 -0.60 -39.07
C SER A 758 -14.68 -0.79 -38.43
N LEU A 759 -14.07 -1.98 -38.53
CA LEU A 759 -12.73 -2.25 -37.99
C LEU A 759 -11.60 -1.55 -38.77
N GLU A 760 -11.82 -1.18 -40.03
CA GLU A 760 -10.83 -0.45 -40.84
C GLU A 760 -10.46 0.89 -40.21
N GLU A 761 -11.44 1.61 -39.66
CA GLU A 761 -11.23 2.89 -38.97
C GLU A 761 -10.30 2.72 -37.75
N PHE A 762 -10.55 1.69 -36.94
CA PHE A 762 -9.67 1.35 -35.81
C PHE A 762 -8.27 0.94 -36.27
N ASN A 763 -8.14 0.23 -37.39
CA ASN A 763 -6.85 -0.18 -37.93
C ASN A 763 -6.04 1.01 -38.45
N LEU A 764 -6.68 1.96 -39.13
CA LEU A 764 -6.05 3.20 -39.58
C LEU A 764 -5.55 4.04 -38.41
N ASN A 765 -6.30 4.07 -37.30
CA ASN A 765 -5.92 4.74 -36.06
C ASN A 765 -4.93 3.94 -35.20
N GLY A 766 -4.53 2.74 -35.64
CA GLY A 766 -3.57 1.88 -34.94
C GLY A 766 -4.05 1.29 -33.61
N THR A 767 -5.36 1.33 -33.33
CA THR A 767 -5.96 0.87 -32.07
C THR A 767 -6.22 -0.63 -32.04
N ILE A 768 -6.27 -1.28 -33.20
CA ILE A 768 -6.28 -2.75 -33.37
C ILE A 768 -4.92 -3.24 -33.89
N SER A 769 -4.54 -4.46 -33.49
CA SER A 769 -3.39 -5.15 -34.08
C SER A 769 -3.62 -5.42 -35.57
N LEU A 770 -2.72 -4.94 -36.42
CA LEU A 770 -2.72 -5.20 -37.87
C LEU A 770 -2.90 -6.69 -38.18
N ARG A 771 -2.23 -7.58 -37.42
CA ARG A 771 -2.33 -9.04 -37.62
C ARG A 771 -3.73 -9.58 -37.36
N THR A 772 -4.43 -9.04 -36.36
CA THR A 772 -5.81 -9.43 -36.05
C THR A 772 -6.74 -9.00 -37.18
N TYR A 773 -6.62 -7.75 -37.66
CA TYR A 773 -7.39 -7.25 -38.79
C TYR A 773 -7.12 -8.07 -40.07
N ILE A 774 -5.85 -8.32 -40.40
CA ILE A 774 -5.46 -9.12 -41.57
C ILE A 774 -6.05 -10.53 -41.50
N LYS A 775 -6.04 -11.15 -40.32
CA LYS A 775 -6.61 -12.49 -40.12
C LYS A 775 -8.11 -12.50 -40.39
N GLN A 776 -8.86 -11.53 -39.87
CA GLN A 776 -10.30 -11.45 -40.13
C GLN A 776 -10.59 -11.14 -41.60
N LYS A 777 -9.79 -10.28 -42.24
CA LYS A 777 -9.89 -10.03 -43.68
C LYS A 777 -9.65 -11.29 -44.51
N ALA A 778 -8.68 -12.13 -44.14
CA ALA A 778 -8.46 -13.42 -44.79
C ALA A 778 -9.66 -14.36 -44.62
N TYR A 779 -10.28 -14.40 -43.44
CA TYR A 779 -11.51 -15.18 -43.21
C TYR A 779 -12.69 -14.69 -44.06
N LEU A 780 -12.86 -13.37 -44.21
CA LEU A 780 -13.88 -12.81 -45.09
C LEU A 780 -13.64 -13.22 -46.56
N LEU A 781 -12.41 -13.05 -47.07
CA LEU A 781 -12.07 -13.44 -48.44
C LEU A 781 -12.35 -14.93 -48.70
N ALA A 782 -12.00 -15.80 -47.75
CA ALA A 782 -12.30 -17.22 -47.87
C ALA A 782 -13.81 -17.49 -47.88
N SER A 783 -14.59 -16.85 -47.00
CA SER A 783 -16.06 -16.95 -46.98
C SER A 783 -16.73 -16.38 -48.24
N GLU A 784 -16.07 -15.48 -48.98
CA GLU A 784 -16.52 -15.00 -50.30
C GLU A 784 -16.12 -15.92 -51.46
N GLY A 785 -15.39 -17.00 -51.20
CA GLY A 785 -14.91 -17.97 -52.19
C GLY A 785 -13.54 -17.64 -52.80
N ASP A 786 -12.88 -16.56 -52.38
CA ASP A 786 -11.51 -16.23 -52.81
C ASP A 786 -10.45 -16.79 -51.85
N LEU A 787 -10.36 -18.11 -51.84
CA LEU A 787 -9.36 -18.84 -51.05
C LEU A 787 -7.93 -18.48 -51.45
N SER A 788 -7.69 -18.22 -52.74
CA SER A 788 -6.35 -17.97 -53.28
C SER A 788 -5.74 -16.69 -52.70
N SER A 789 -6.49 -15.59 -52.71
CA SER A 789 -6.08 -14.32 -52.11
C SER A 789 -5.99 -14.41 -50.59
N ALA A 790 -6.89 -15.16 -49.95
CA ALA A 790 -6.85 -15.35 -48.50
C ALA A 790 -5.57 -16.06 -48.03
N ILE A 791 -5.15 -17.15 -48.71
CA ILE A 791 -3.91 -17.86 -48.42
C ILE A 791 -2.69 -16.98 -48.68
N ALA A 792 -2.67 -16.26 -49.81
CA ALA A 792 -1.58 -15.34 -50.14
C ALA A 792 -1.43 -14.25 -49.06
N LEU A 793 -2.54 -13.70 -48.56
CA LEU A 793 -2.55 -12.69 -47.52
C LEU A 793 -1.96 -13.22 -46.20
N VAL A 794 -2.36 -14.41 -45.75
CA VAL A 794 -1.83 -15.04 -44.53
C VAL A 794 -0.33 -15.33 -44.66
N ASN A 795 0.11 -15.95 -45.75
CA ASN A 795 1.51 -16.30 -45.94
C ASN A 795 2.44 -15.08 -46.00
N LYS A 796 1.94 -13.97 -46.57
CA LYS A 796 2.69 -12.73 -46.67
C LYS A 796 2.76 -11.99 -45.34
N GLU A 797 1.62 -11.74 -44.71
CA GLU A 797 1.50 -10.80 -43.58
C GLU A 797 1.62 -11.48 -42.21
N LEU A 798 1.41 -12.80 -42.11
CA LEU A 798 1.50 -13.59 -40.86
C LEU A 798 2.72 -14.54 -40.85
N LYS A 799 3.77 -14.23 -41.62
CA LYS A 799 4.97 -15.07 -41.75
C LYS A 799 5.64 -15.45 -40.41
N SER A 800 5.53 -14.58 -39.40
CA SER A 800 6.13 -14.74 -38.08
C SER A 800 5.32 -15.57 -37.08
N TYR A 801 4.20 -16.16 -37.53
CA TYR A 801 3.41 -17.10 -36.72
C TYR A 801 4.15 -18.45 -36.62
N PRO A 802 3.89 -19.23 -35.56
CA PRO A 802 4.33 -20.63 -35.52
C PRO A 802 3.71 -21.42 -36.67
N ASP A 803 4.45 -22.37 -37.24
CA ASP A 803 3.98 -23.14 -38.40
C ASP A 803 2.69 -23.92 -38.11
N GLU A 804 2.61 -24.56 -36.95
CA GLU A 804 1.38 -25.24 -36.48
C GLU A 804 0.17 -24.30 -36.48
N SER A 805 0.36 -23.04 -36.06
CA SER A 805 -0.71 -22.04 -36.03
C SER A 805 -1.12 -21.58 -37.44
N LYS A 806 -0.17 -21.48 -38.38
CA LYS A 806 -0.49 -21.20 -39.78
C LYS A 806 -1.30 -22.34 -40.37
N ASP A 807 -0.93 -23.58 -40.10
CA ASP A 807 -1.66 -24.76 -40.58
C ASP A 807 -3.11 -24.75 -40.09
N PHE A 808 -3.35 -24.42 -38.82
CA PHE A 808 -4.71 -24.24 -38.30
C PHE A 808 -5.51 -23.15 -39.03
N ILE A 809 -4.88 -21.98 -39.26
CA ILE A 809 -5.53 -20.87 -40.00
C ILE A 809 -5.85 -21.31 -41.43
N LEU A 810 -4.90 -21.95 -42.13
CA LEU A 810 -5.09 -22.43 -43.51
C LEU A 810 -6.19 -23.50 -43.59
N GLN A 811 -6.26 -24.43 -42.63
CA GLN A 811 -7.36 -25.40 -42.53
C GLN A 811 -8.71 -24.71 -42.34
N LYS A 812 -8.77 -23.64 -41.55
CA LYS A 812 -9.99 -22.85 -41.32
C LYS A 812 -10.41 -22.08 -42.57
N LEU A 813 -9.47 -21.49 -43.31
CA LEU A 813 -9.76 -20.85 -44.61
C LEU A 813 -10.37 -21.85 -45.60
N ASN A 814 -9.79 -23.04 -45.72
CA ASN A 814 -10.34 -24.12 -46.56
C ASN A 814 -11.77 -24.50 -46.14
N LYS A 815 -12.04 -24.58 -44.83
CA LYS A 815 -13.39 -24.88 -44.32
C LYS A 815 -14.39 -23.76 -44.64
N LEU A 816 -13.98 -22.50 -44.56
CA LEU A 816 -14.84 -21.35 -44.84
C LEU A 816 -15.15 -21.21 -46.33
N SER A 817 -14.18 -21.47 -47.21
CA SER A 817 -14.40 -21.43 -48.67
C SER A 817 -15.28 -22.55 -49.21
N ASN A 818 -15.50 -23.62 -48.43
CA ASN A 818 -16.31 -24.77 -48.82
C ASN A 818 -17.71 -24.78 -48.17
N LYS A 819 -18.08 -23.73 -47.43
CA LYS A 819 -19.39 -23.53 -46.80
C LYS A 819 -20.21 -22.54 -47.60
#